data_AF-A0AAQ3PR72-F1
#
_entry.id   AF-A0AAQ3PR72-F1
#
_cell.length_a   1.000
_cell.length_b   1.000
_cell.length_c   1.000
_cell.angle_alpha   90.00
_cell.angle_beta   90.00
_cell.angle_gamma   90.00
#
_symmetry.space_group_name_H-M   'P 1'
#
loop_
_entity.id
_entity.type
_entity.pdbx_description
1 polymer ?
#
loop_
_entity_poly.entity_id
_entity_poly.type
_entity_poly.pdbx_seq_one_letter_code
_entity_poly.pdbx_strand_id
1 'polypeptide(L)'
;MAATAHHAGVLHESQQTQRPNGPAAVLAIGTANPVNCLRQDEYPDWYFRITNSDHLTTLKNKMKRICEKSGIEKRHFHSTDETIAGHPEFLDRAAPSLDARLRITESAVPELAAASAARAIAEWGRPATDITHLVLATNSIAHAPGADHRVAALLSLRPDVQRTLLCFHGCYGGCSALRVARDLAETSRGARVLVASAEVVTSLSFRAPDEASPEALVAAALFGDGAGAAVVGADPEGSAERAVFYLVAASQATLPGTERALSMRLGSCGYDVGISAEIPALLRGAIEECLVETLAPLGLADTCGHWNGLFWAVHPGGRAILDSCETALALETGNLAASRHVLSEYGNMFGATIFFVLDEIRRRRRQDGGQKEGDMVDCEWGVMVGIGPGITVEMMVLRAASDHDQSSAPPCAAIGTANPANCVPQDEYADWYFRVTNSDHLAKPKAKMKKICETLIDLTVASFISCFNGYNSGIKKRYFHHTADTLRDHPELVDRALPSLDARQAVLAWAVPELAAAAAANALAEWGRPASDVTHLVLATYSGAHMPGADLRLASLLGLRRSAQRTMLYLGGCAAGSAALRVARDVAENNPGARVLVACADLSLVLFRAPGEDDPATLVMQALFGRRHRGRRRRRAPALRDRVGLADGGTRQRERRRWAPRRGRPRVLPLEEDAGFGASPRRGMPAGRGLAARPWRRRRGRLEMFWAVHPGGPAILDGVEAGLALEPEKLAASRRVLREYGNMSGASMIFVLDELRREELDGRSGVMLGLGPGITVETMVLRSAR
;
A
#
# COMPACT_ATOMS: atom_id res chain seq x y z
N MET A 1 7.62 38.24 20.00
CA MET A 1 7.81 38.46 18.55
C MET A 1 9.22 38.11 18.07
N ALA A 2 10.31 38.67 18.64
CA ALA A 2 11.68 38.40 18.15
C ALA A 2 12.03 36.89 18.02
N ALA A 3 11.85 36.10 19.08
CA ALA A 3 12.14 34.66 19.04
C ALA A 3 11.29 33.88 18.01
N THR A 4 10.03 34.28 17.78
CA THR A 4 9.15 33.63 16.80
C THR A 4 9.46 34.01 15.35
N ALA A 5 10.13 35.14 15.11
CA ALA A 5 10.72 35.47 13.81
C ALA A 5 12.01 34.67 13.57
N HIS A 6 12.89 34.58 14.58
CA HIS A 6 14.15 33.85 14.49
C HIS A 6 13.95 32.35 14.18
N HIS A 7 12.92 31.71 14.77
CA HIS A 7 12.53 30.34 14.44
C HIS A 7 11.78 30.20 13.11
N ALA A 8 11.33 31.28 12.47
CA ALA A 8 10.75 31.21 11.12
C ALA A 8 11.85 31.23 10.05
N GLY A 9 12.83 32.14 10.18
CA GLY A 9 14.01 32.19 9.29
C GLY A 9 14.79 30.87 9.30
N VAL A 10 15.20 30.40 10.48
CA VAL A 10 15.95 29.14 10.64
C VAL A 10 15.23 27.93 10.02
N LEU A 11 13.89 27.89 10.04
CA LEU A 11 13.15 26.80 9.40
C LEU A 11 13.16 26.92 7.88
N HIS A 12 12.99 28.13 7.31
CA HIS A 12 13.05 28.33 5.86
C HIS A 12 14.46 28.07 5.30
N GLU A 13 15.50 28.54 5.99
CA GLU A 13 16.91 28.24 5.71
C GLU A 13 17.20 26.74 5.82
N SER A 14 16.63 26.05 6.81
CA SER A 14 16.75 24.59 6.92
C SER A 14 16.06 23.83 5.78
N GLN A 15 14.94 24.33 5.26
CA GLN A 15 14.24 23.71 4.13
C GLN A 15 14.98 23.93 2.80
N GLN A 16 15.56 25.11 2.59
CA GLN A 16 16.38 25.38 1.39
C GLN A 16 17.68 24.54 1.40
N THR A 17 18.33 24.39 2.56
CA THR A 17 19.54 23.55 2.67
C THR A 17 19.25 22.05 2.56
N GLN A 18 18.05 21.59 2.94
CA GLN A 18 17.62 20.19 2.86
C GLN A 18 17.16 19.72 1.47
N ARG A 19 16.92 20.61 0.50
CA ARG A 19 16.57 20.21 -0.88
C ARG A 19 17.81 20.08 -1.77
N PRO A 20 17.83 19.17 -2.76
CA PRO A 20 18.86 19.11 -3.81
C PRO A 20 18.77 20.32 -4.77
N ASN A 21 19.74 20.44 -5.68
CA ASN A 21 19.81 21.53 -6.66
C ASN A 21 19.24 21.15 -8.05
N GLY A 22 19.46 19.91 -8.49
CA GLY A 22 18.99 19.36 -9.75
C GLY A 22 17.77 18.42 -9.63
N PRO A 23 17.19 18.02 -10.77
CA PRO A 23 16.07 17.06 -10.81
C PRO A 23 16.52 15.65 -10.43
N ALA A 24 15.56 14.78 -10.10
CA ALA A 24 15.85 13.35 -9.89
C ALA A 24 16.31 12.67 -11.19
N ALA A 25 17.29 11.78 -11.08
CA ALA A 25 17.76 10.92 -12.16
C ALA A 25 17.73 9.44 -11.75
N VAL A 26 17.46 8.57 -12.73
CA VAL A 26 17.78 7.15 -12.68
C VAL A 26 19.30 7.01 -12.81
N LEU A 27 19.96 6.47 -11.78
CA LEU A 27 21.41 6.30 -11.69
C LEU A 27 21.87 4.89 -12.10
N ALA A 28 20.99 3.90 -11.95
CA ALA A 28 21.24 2.50 -12.31
C ALA A 28 19.91 1.75 -12.53
N ILE A 29 19.95 0.65 -13.29
CA ILE A 29 18.78 -0.22 -13.56
C ILE A 29 19.22 -1.69 -13.51
N GLY A 30 18.47 -2.51 -12.77
CA GLY A 30 18.66 -3.95 -12.66
C GLY A 30 17.36 -4.71 -12.93
N THR A 31 17.46 -5.82 -13.65
CA THR A 31 16.34 -6.67 -14.09
C THR A 31 16.58 -8.11 -13.64
N ALA A 32 15.53 -8.87 -13.33
CA ALA A 32 15.61 -10.28 -12.93
C ALA A 32 14.33 -11.06 -13.29
N ASN A 33 14.46 -12.36 -13.57
CA ASN A 33 13.35 -13.27 -13.86
C ASN A 33 13.56 -14.60 -13.14
N PRO A 34 12.47 -15.36 -12.89
CA PRO A 34 12.56 -16.77 -12.49
C PRO A 34 13.32 -17.64 -13.52
N VAL A 35 13.82 -18.78 -13.06
CA VAL A 35 14.64 -19.69 -13.89
C VAL A 35 13.84 -20.54 -14.87
N ASN A 36 12.56 -20.85 -14.59
CA ASN A 36 11.70 -21.56 -15.52
C ASN A 36 11.28 -20.60 -16.65
N CYS A 37 11.50 -21.01 -17.89
CA CYS A 37 11.24 -20.23 -19.10
C CYS A 37 10.58 -21.15 -20.12
N LEU A 38 9.37 -20.81 -20.57
CA LEU A 38 8.60 -21.56 -21.55
C LEU A 38 8.47 -20.76 -22.84
N ARG A 39 8.61 -21.43 -23.99
CA ARG A 39 8.35 -20.81 -25.28
C ARG A 39 6.84 -20.64 -25.52
N GLN A 40 6.48 -19.60 -26.26
CA GLN A 40 5.08 -19.24 -26.51
C GLN A 40 4.38 -20.16 -27.52
N ASP A 41 5.14 -20.84 -28.39
CA ASP A 41 4.65 -21.88 -29.30
C ASP A 41 4.36 -23.22 -28.59
N GLU A 42 5.20 -23.58 -27.61
CA GLU A 42 5.03 -24.76 -26.74
C GLU A 42 3.95 -24.56 -25.67
N TYR A 43 3.78 -23.33 -25.16
CA TYR A 43 2.91 -23.02 -24.03
C TYR A 43 1.48 -23.58 -24.12
N PRO A 44 0.76 -23.57 -25.27
CA PRO A 44 -0.58 -24.17 -25.37
C PRO A 44 -0.60 -25.70 -25.20
N ASP A 45 0.48 -26.40 -25.60
CA ASP A 45 0.60 -27.86 -25.44
C ASP A 45 1.19 -28.28 -24.09
N TRP A 46 1.80 -27.35 -23.36
CA TRP A 46 2.14 -27.49 -21.94
C TRP A 46 0.91 -27.20 -21.05
N TYR A 47 0.32 -26.01 -21.18
CA TYR A 47 -0.78 -25.50 -20.35
C TYR A 47 -1.99 -26.43 -20.32
N PHE A 48 -2.48 -26.88 -21.49
CA PHE A 48 -3.63 -27.79 -21.55
C PHE A 48 -3.33 -29.20 -21.02
N ARG A 49 -2.04 -29.59 -20.95
CA ARG A 49 -1.61 -30.90 -20.42
C ARG A 49 -1.50 -30.86 -18.90
N ILE A 50 -0.79 -29.87 -18.36
CA ILE A 50 -0.59 -29.70 -16.90
C ILE A 50 -1.92 -29.37 -16.18
N THR A 51 -2.92 -28.82 -16.90
CA THR A 51 -4.29 -28.63 -16.38
C THR A 51 -5.27 -29.77 -16.72
N ASN A 52 -4.79 -30.91 -17.22
CA ASN A 52 -5.62 -32.07 -17.63
C ASN A 52 -6.76 -31.75 -18.63
N SER A 53 -6.59 -30.66 -19.39
CA SER A 53 -7.61 -30.01 -20.21
C SER A 53 -7.51 -30.30 -21.71
N ASP A 54 -6.61 -31.19 -22.15
CA ASP A 54 -6.39 -31.52 -23.57
C ASP A 54 -7.66 -31.96 -24.33
N HIS A 55 -8.70 -32.40 -23.62
CA HIS A 55 -10.03 -32.69 -24.16
C HIS A 55 -10.76 -31.45 -24.71
N LEU A 56 -10.46 -30.25 -24.21
CA LEU A 56 -11.05 -28.96 -24.64
C LEU A 56 -10.40 -28.45 -25.95
N THR A 57 -10.44 -29.27 -27.00
CA THR A 57 -9.68 -29.05 -28.26
C THR A 57 -10.02 -27.72 -28.95
N THR A 58 -11.29 -27.29 -28.93
CA THR A 58 -11.73 -25.97 -29.44
C THR A 58 -11.03 -24.83 -28.72
N LEU A 59 -10.96 -24.90 -27.39
CA LEU A 59 -10.37 -23.89 -26.52
C LEU A 59 -8.83 -23.91 -26.62
N LYS A 60 -8.23 -25.10 -26.77
CA LYS A 60 -6.80 -25.28 -27.07
C LYS A 60 -6.40 -24.64 -28.40
N ASN A 61 -7.21 -24.85 -29.45
CA ASN A 61 -7.02 -24.21 -30.75
C ASN A 61 -7.26 -22.69 -30.70
N LYS A 62 -8.14 -22.19 -29.81
CA LYS A 62 -8.23 -20.74 -29.52
C LYS A 62 -6.95 -20.23 -28.86
N MET A 63 -6.40 -20.96 -27.90
CA MET A 63 -5.16 -20.60 -27.20
C MET A 63 -3.95 -20.52 -28.13
N LYS A 64 -3.78 -21.48 -29.05
CA LYS A 64 -2.71 -21.45 -30.07
C LYS A 64 -2.77 -20.16 -30.89
N ARG A 65 -3.95 -19.81 -31.44
CA ARG A 65 -4.17 -18.56 -32.20
C ARG A 65 -3.98 -17.27 -31.39
N ILE A 66 -4.15 -17.29 -30.07
CA ILE A 66 -3.84 -16.16 -29.19
C ILE A 66 -2.32 -16.04 -29.02
N CYS A 67 -1.64 -17.17 -28.75
CA CYS A 67 -0.19 -17.24 -28.58
C CYS A 67 0.56 -16.81 -29.86
N GLU A 68 0.20 -17.37 -31.02
CA GLU A 68 0.70 -16.99 -32.36
C GLU A 68 0.62 -15.48 -32.64
N LYS A 69 -0.43 -14.82 -32.15
CA LYS A 69 -0.71 -13.38 -32.40
C LYS A 69 -0.25 -12.46 -31.29
N SER A 70 0.24 -13.00 -30.17
CA SER A 70 0.56 -12.24 -28.96
C SER A 70 1.75 -11.28 -29.12
N GLY A 71 2.67 -11.57 -30.04
CA GLY A 71 3.95 -10.86 -30.15
C GLY A 71 4.95 -11.22 -29.05
N ILE A 72 4.80 -12.42 -28.47
CA ILE A 72 5.62 -12.99 -27.41
C ILE A 72 6.32 -14.24 -27.99
N GLU A 73 7.61 -14.42 -27.75
CA GLU A 73 8.36 -15.65 -28.11
C GLU A 73 8.57 -16.57 -26.90
N LYS A 74 8.76 -16.02 -25.70
CA LYS A 74 8.92 -16.77 -24.45
C LYS A 74 8.47 -15.98 -23.23
N ARG A 75 8.22 -16.68 -22.12
CA ARG A 75 7.88 -16.09 -20.81
C ARG A 75 8.56 -16.84 -19.68
N HIS A 76 8.86 -16.11 -18.62
CA HIS A 76 9.41 -16.66 -17.39
C HIS A 76 8.30 -16.87 -16.34
N PHE A 77 8.43 -17.91 -15.52
CA PHE A 77 7.43 -18.32 -14.52
C PHE A 77 8.12 -18.73 -13.23
N HIS A 78 7.57 -18.33 -12.08
CA HIS A 78 8.01 -18.89 -10.80
C HIS A 78 7.49 -20.33 -10.61
N SER A 79 6.26 -20.59 -11.04
CA SER A 79 5.67 -21.93 -11.01
C SER A 79 6.41 -22.89 -11.95
N THR A 80 6.69 -24.09 -11.47
CA THR A 80 7.17 -25.25 -12.24
C THR A 80 6.10 -26.34 -12.32
N ASP A 81 6.30 -27.35 -13.16
CA ASP A 81 5.44 -28.55 -13.23
C ASP A 81 5.32 -29.22 -11.85
N GLU A 82 6.41 -29.33 -11.07
CA GLU A 82 6.39 -29.84 -9.70
C GLU A 82 5.59 -28.94 -8.76
N THR A 83 5.68 -27.62 -8.95
CA THR A 83 4.93 -26.64 -8.15
C THR A 83 3.43 -26.77 -8.38
N ILE A 84 3.01 -26.99 -9.63
CA ILE A 84 1.60 -27.15 -10.00
C ILE A 84 1.09 -28.54 -9.61
N ALA A 85 1.89 -29.60 -9.80
CA ALA A 85 1.54 -30.96 -9.38
C ALA A 85 1.43 -31.10 -7.84
N GLY A 86 2.19 -30.31 -7.08
CA GLY A 86 2.06 -30.20 -5.62
C GLY A 86 0.82 -29.45 -5.13
N HIS A 87 0.10 -28.76 -6.02
CA HIS A 87 -1.06 -27.92 -5.71
C HIS A 87 -2.25 -28.23 -6.65
N PRO A 88 -2.91 -29.40 -6.52
CA PRO A 88 -4.08 -29.76 -7.34
C PRO A 88 -5.25 -28.77 -7.20
N GLU A 89 -5.33 -28.02 -6.10
CA GLU A 89 -6.27 -26.92 -5.89
C GLU A 89 -6.05 -25.72 -6.84
N PHE A 90 -4.97 -25.71 -7.63
CA PHE A 90 -4.80 -24.73 -8.72
C PHE A 90 -5.52 -25.15 -10.02
N LEU A 91 -5.91 -26.43 -10.13
CA LEU A 91 -6.57 -26.98 -11.31
C LEU A 91 -8.09 -26.98 -11.15
N ASP A 92 -8.60 -27.28 -9.94
CA ASP A 92 -10.01 -27.11 -9.62
C ASP A 92 -10.34 -25.61 -9.45
N ARG A 93 -11.28 -25.12 -10.27
CA ARG A 93 -11.75 -23.72 -10.25
C ARG A 93 -12.70 -23.42 -9.08
N ALA A 94 -13.27 -24.44 -8.45
CA ALA A 94 -14.14 -24.31 -7.27
C ALA A 94 -13.36 -24.44 -5.94
N ALA A 95 -12.13 -24.97 -5.96
CA ALA A 95 -11.32 -25.17 -4.77
C ALA A 95 -10.68 -23.85 -4.29
N PRO A 96 -10.79 -23.49 -2.99
CA PRO A 96 -10.08 -22.35 -2.43
C PRO A 96 -8.57 -22.63 -2.46
N SER A 97 -7.81 -21.76 -3.13
CA SER A 97 -6.37 -21.95 -3.37
C SER A 97 -5.51 -20.73 -3.01
N LEU A 98 -6.13 -19.60 -2.66
CA LEU A 98 -5.41 -18.35 -2.34
C LEU A 98 -4.33 -18.54 -1.25
N ASP A 99 -4.64 -19.26 -0.17
CA ASP A 99 -3.70 -19.45 0.94
C ASP A 99 -2.44 -20.23 0.51
N ALA A 100 -2.56 -21.17 -0.44
CA ALA A 100 -1.41 -21.85 -1.04
C ALA A 100 -0.62 -20.91 -1.96
N ARG A 101 -1.30 -20.15 -2.83
CA ARG A 101 -0.67 -19.19 -3.75
C ARG A 101 0.07 -18.08 -3.01
N LEU A 102 -0.49 -17.58 -1.90
CA LEU A 102 0.15 -16.57 -1.04
C LEU A 102 1.37 -17.12 -0.27
N ARG A 103 1.36 -18.41 0.12
CA ARG A 103 2.56 -19.06 0.69
C ARG A 103 3.70 -19.13 -0.32
N ILE A 104 3.40 -19.34 -1.61
CA ILE A 104 4.39 -19.31 -2.69
C ILE A 104 4.95 -17.89 -2.88
N THR A 105 4.09 -16.86 -2.91
CA THR A 105 4.55 -15.49 -3.16
C THR A 105 5.21 -14.80 -1.96
N GLU A 106 5.02 -15.31 -0.73
CA GLU A 106 5.65 -14.80 0.50
C GLU A 106 7.19 -14.83 0.46
N SER A 107 7.80 -15.85 -0.14
CA SER A 107 9.25 -15.88 -0.43
C SER A 107 9.58 -15.34 -1.82
N ALA A 108 8.84 -15.76 -2.85
CA ALA A 108 9.21 -15.51 -4.25
C ALA A 108 9.28 -14.00 -4.60
N VAL A 109 8.33 -13.20 -4.13
CA VAL A 109 8.27 -11.76 -4.44
C VAL A 109 9.47 -10.99 -3.84
N PRO A 110 9.76 -11.06 -2.53
CA PRO A 110 10.90 -10.34 -1.97
C PRO A 110 12.26 -10.89 -2.43
N GLU A 111 12.37 -12.18 -2.77
CA GLU A 111 13.61 -12.76 -3.28
C GLU A 111 13.88 -12.31 -4.73
N LEU A 112 12.86 -12.28 -5.59
CA LEU A 112 12.97 -11.77 -6.96
C LEU A 112 13.20 -10.23 -6.98
N ALA A 113 12.56 -9.48 -6.09
CA ALA A 113 12.81 -8.06 -5.88
C ALA A 113 14.23 -7.76 -5.38
N ALA A 114 14.76 -8.57 -4.47
CA ALA A 114 16.14 -8.45 -4.01
C ALA A 114 17.14 -8.78 -5.14
N ALA A 115 16.82 -9.74 -6.02
CA ALA A 115 17.67 -10.08 -7.16
C ALA A 115 17.80 -8.95 -8.20
N SER A 116 16.72 -8.26 -8.55
CA SER A 116 16.78 -7.09 -9.44
C SER A 116 17.44 -5.89 -8.75
N ALA A 117 17.10 -5.63 -7.48
CA ALA A 117 17.68 -4.55 -6.69
C ALA A 117 19.19 -4.70 -6.48
N ALA A 118 19.69 -5.91 -6.21
CA ALA A 118 21.12 -6.17 -6.07
C ALA A 118 21.89 -5.86 -7.36
N ARG A 119 21.30 -6.14 -8.53
CA ARG A 119 21.87 -5.77 -9.85
C ARG A 119 21.90 -4.24 -10.04
N ALA A 120 20.84 -3.54 -9.65
CA ALA A 120 20.80 -2.07 -9.70
C ALA A 120 21.82 -1.42 -8.76
N ILE A 121 21.97 -1.92 -7.53
CA ILE A 121 22.98 -1.45 -6.56
C ILE A 121 24.40 -1.74 -7.07
N ALA A 122 24.63 -2.90 -7.70
CA ALA A 122 25.93 -3.27 -8.26
C ALA A 122 26.37 -2.36 -9.43
N GLU A 123 25.45 -1.95 -10.32
CA GLU A 123 25.77 -0.97 -11.37
C GLU A 123 25.94 0.46 -10.78
N TRP A 124 25.16 0.81 -9.76
CA TRP A 124 25.28 2.10 -9.06
C TRP A 124 26.62 2.27 -8.32
N GLY A 125 27.33 1.17 -8.04
CA GLY A 125 28.71 1.19 -7.53
C GLY A 125 28.88 1.65 -6.07
N ARG A 126 27.79 2.00 -5.38
CA ARG A 126 27.79 2.46 -3.98
C ARG A 126 27.26 1.41 -3.01
N PRO A 127 27.59 1.51 -1.70
CA PRO A 127 27.09 0.59 -0.68
C PRO A 127 25.55 0.58 -0.60
N ALA A 128 24.95 -0.60 -0.38
CA ALA A 128 23.51 -0.72 -0.11
C ALA A 128 23.06 0.08 1.14
N THR A 129 23.99 0.41 2.04
CA THR A 129 23.75 1.28 3.21
C THR A 129 23.57 2.76 2.87
N ASP A 130 23.89 3.19 1.66
CA ASP A 130 23.69 4.58 1.22
C ASP A 130 22.24 4.80 0.71
N ILE A 131 21.48 3.73 0.48
CA ILE A 131 20.04 3.78 0.17
C ILE A 131 19.28 4.32 1.40
N THR A 132 18.59 5.45 1.23
CA THR A 132 17.80 6.10 2.28
C THR A 132 16.32 5.77 2.22
N HIS A 133 15.81 5.38 1.04
CA HIS A 133 14.40 5.04 0.81
C HIS A 133 14.26 3.77 -0.03
N LEU A 134 13.20 3.00 0.22
CA LEU A 134 12.77 1.85 -0.59
C LEU A 134 11.32 2.04 -1.03
N VAL A 135 11.08 2.14 -2.34
CA VAL A 135 9.75 2.11 -2.96
C VAL A 135 9.56 0.76 -3.64
N LEU A 136 8.71 -0.10 -3.08
CA LEU A 136 8.41 -1.42 -3.65
C LEU A 136 6.99 -1.44 -4.23
N ALA A 137 6.87 -1.75 -5.52
CA ALA A 137 5.60 -2.02 -6.18
C ALA A 137 5.40 -3.54 -6.42
N THR A 138 4.24 -4.07 -6.04
CA THR A 138 3.90 -5.47 -6.36
C THR A 138 2.41 -5.73 -6.26
N ASN A 139 1.86 -6.44 -7.24
CA ASN A 139 0.50 -6.97 -7.22
C ASN A 139 0.45 -8.40 -6.67
N SER A 140 1.57 -8.92 -6.17
CA SER A 140 1.75 -10.34 -5.90
C SER A 140 1.70 -10.75 -4.42
N ILE A 141 1.33 -9.84 -3.51
CA ILE A 141 1.24 -10.10 -2.06
C ILE A 141 -0.08 -9.62 -1.44
N ALA A 142 -0.44 -10.21 -0.30
CA ALA A 142 -1.60 -9.81 0.49
C ALA A 142 -1.39 -10.06 2.00
N HIS A 143 -0.27 -9.59 2.56
CA HIS A 143 0.08 -9.77 3.98
C HIS A 143 0.82 -8.54 4.54
N ALA A 144 0.91 -8.43 5.88
CA ALA A 144 1.60 -7.33 6.56
C ALA A 144 2.40 -7.85 7.79
N PRO A 145 3.69 -7.50 7.99
CA PRO A 145 4.54 -6.61 7.18
C PRO A 145 4.69 -7.10 5.73
N GLY A 146 4.75 -6.18 4.78
CA GLY A 146 4.85 -6.53 3.36
C GLY A 146 6.24 -6.99 2.94
N ALA A 147 6.35 -7.36 1.66
CA ALA A 147 7.61 -7.77 1.05
C ALA A 147 8.72 -6.70 1.16
N ASP A 148 8.38 -5.42 1.30
CA ASP A 148 9.31 -4.30 1.50
C ASP A 148 10.19 -4.49 2.75
N HIS A 149 9.63 -5.05 3.82
CA HIS A 149 10.36 -5.38 5.04
C HIS A 149 11.36 -6.53 4.80
N ARG A 150 10.98 -7.53 4.01
CA ARG A 150 11.83 -8.68 3.67
C ARG A 150 12.93 -8.30 2.68
N VAL A 151 12.63 -7.48 1.66
CA VAL A 151 13.61 -6.92 0.71
C VAL A 151 14.67 -6.10 1.45
N ALA A 152 14.26 -5.20 2.35
CA ALA A 152 15.20 -4.39 3.13
C ALA A 152 16.16 -5.25 3.97
N ALA A 153 15.67 -6.36 4.54
CA ALA A 153 16.49 -7.32 5.27
C ALA A 153 17.42 -8.15 4.37
N LEU A 154 16.94 -8.63 3.21
CA LEU A 154 17.72 -9.40 2.24
C LEU A 154 18.89 -8.59 1.67
N LEU A 155 18.65 -7.31 1.37
CA LEU A 155 19.66 -6.38 0.84
C LEU A 155 20.56 -5.76 1.94
N SER A 156 20.33 -6.08 3.21
CA SER A 156 21.02 -5.47 4.37
C SER A 156 20.97 -3.93 4.36
N LEU A 157 19.82 -3.36 3.98
CA LEU A 157 19.58 -1.92 4.06
C LEU A 157 19.60 -1.46 5.52
N ARG A 158 19.80 -0.15 5.73
CA ARG A 158 19.81 0.42 7.09
C ARG A 158 18.47 0.20 7.80
N PRO A 159 18.45 -0.04 9.13
CA PRO A 159 17.20 -0.17 9.90
C PRO A 159 16.29 1.06 9.89
N ASP A 160 16.81 2.23 9.51
CA ASP A 160 16.07 3.49 9.34
C ASP A 160 15.74 3.83 7.87
N VAL A 161 15.86 2.87 6.95
CA VAL A 161 15.40 3.03 5.56
C VAL A 161 13.89 3.30 5.51
N GLN A 162 13.49 4.41 4.88
CA GLN A 162 12.08 4.78 4.76
C GLN A 162 11.41 3.93 3.67
N ARG A 163 10.33 3.23 4.02
CA ARG A 163 9.65 2.29 3.11
C ARG A 163 8.33 2.86 2.61
N THR A 164 8.04 2.65 1.33
CA THR A 164 6.74 2.91 0.70
C THR A 164 6.35 1.70 -0.14
N LEU A 165 5.25 1.04 0.23
CA LEU A 165 4.73 -0.14 -0.46
C LEU A 165 3.53 0.24 -1.34
N LEU A 166 3.58 -0.10 -2.62
CA LEU A 166 2.54 0.16 -3.62
C LEU A 166 1.96 -1.17 -4.12
N CYS A 167 0.83 -1.59 -3.56
CA CYS A 167 0.11 -2.79 -4.00
C CYS A 167 -1.10 -2.45 -4.87
N PHE A 168 -1.54 -3.42 -5.70
CA PHE A 168 -2.79 -3.34 -6.48
C PHE A 168 -2.89 -2.11 -7.42
N HIS A 169 -1.76 -1.72 -8.04
CA HIS A 169 -1.71 -0.71 -9.12
C HIS A 169 -1.72 -1.36 -10.52
N GLY A 170 -1.62 -2.69 -10.61
CA GLY A 170 -1.51 -3.41 -11.88
C GLY A 170 -0.31 -2.98 -12.71
N CYS A 171 -0.49 -2.97 -14.02
CA CYS A 171 0.55 -2.72 -15.01
C CYS A 171 1.21 -1.32 -14.97
N TYR A 172 0.51 -0.28 -14.49
CA TYR A 172 1.10 1.07 -14.42
C TYR A 172 1.95 1.31 -13.15
N GLY A 173 1.92 0.38 -12.18
CA GLY A 173 2.55 0.56 -10.86
C GLY A 173 4.07 0.79 -10.86
N GLY A 174 4.79 0.35 -11.90
CA GLY A 174 6.22 0.68 -12.07
C GLY A 174 6.46 2.17 -12.34
N CYS A 175 5.58 2.80 -13.12
CA CYS A 175 5.63 4.25 -13.36
C CYS A 175 5.25 5.02 -12.10
N SER A 176 4.24 4.57 -11.35
CA SER A 176 3.88 5.18 -10.05
C SER A 176 5.02 5.09 -9.02
N ALA A 177 5.74 3.96 -9.00
CA ALA A 177 6.91 3.80 -8.14
C ALA A 177 8.04 4.78 -8.50
N LEU A 178 8.28 5.01 -9.80
CA LEU A 178 9.25 6.00 -10.29
C LEU A 178 8.80 7.44 -10.01
N ARG A 179 7.50 7.78 -10.09
CA ARG A 179 6.98 9.09 -9.67
C ARG A 179 7.19 9.34 -8.17
N VAL A 180 6.81 8.37 -7.32
CA VAL A 180 7.03 8.49 -5.87
C VAL A 180 8.53 8.60 -5.56
N ALA A 181 9.40 7.92 -6.31
CA ALA A 181 10.85 8.02 -6.14
C ALA A 181 11.45 9.36 -6.61
N ARG A 182 10.93 9.93 -7.71
CA ARG A 182 11.23 11.31 -8.15
C ARG A 182 10.95 12.28 -7.01
N ASP A 183 9.75 12.21 -6.43
CA ASP A 183 9.36 13.12 -5.35
C ASP A 183 10.22 12.96 -4.09
N LEU A 184 10.49 11.73 -3.66
CA LEU A 184 11.36 11.46 -2.49
C LEU A 184 12.81 11.95 -2.71
N ALA A 185 13.32 11.84 -3.94
CA ALA A 185 14.65 12.32 -4.30
C ALA A 185 14.73 13.85 -4.39
N GLU A 186 13.70 14.52 -4.93
CA GLU A 186 13.65 15.98 -5.07
C GLU A 186 13.30 16.73 -3.78
N THR A 187 12.66 16.08 -2.81
CA THR A 187 12.40 16.68 -1.48
C THR A 187 13.60 16.59 -0.54
N SER A 188 14.55 15.66 -0.76
CA SER A 188 15.60 15.32 0.23
C SER A 188 17.00 15.26 -0.37
N ARG A 189 17.86 16.25 -0.07
CA ARG A 189 19.27 16.30 -0.51
C ARG A 189 20.03 15.05 -0.06
N GLY A 190 20.78 14.44 -0.98
CA GLY A 190 21.53 13.21 -0.72
C GLY A 190 20.63 11.96 -0.59
N ALA A 191 19.33 12.05 -0.88
CA ALA A 191 18.49 10.86 -0.91
C ALA A 191 18.84 9.97 -2.11
N ARG A 192 18.84 8.66 -1.85
CA ARG A 192 19.07 7.61 -2.83
C ARG A 192 17.97 6.59 -2.62
N VAL A 193 17.05 6.56 -3.56
CA VAL A 193 15.80 5.80 -3.50
C VAL A 193 15.99 4.52 -4.31
N LEU A 194 15.96 3.38 -3.64
CA LEU A 194 15.83 2.10 -4.31
C LEU A 194 14.36 1.92 -4.72
N VAL A 195 14.11 1.92 -6.01
CA VAL A 195 12.83 1.54 -6.60
C VAL A 195 12.91 0.08 -6.99
N ALA A 196 11.91 -0.71 -6.62
CA ALA A 196 11.76 -2.09 -7.08
C ALA A 196 10.31 -2.34 -7.47
N SER A 197 10.10 -3.15 -8.51
CA SER A 197 8.82 -3.73 -8.85
C SER A 197 9.01 -5.21 -9.14
N ALA A 198 8.25 -6.08 -8.45
CA ALA A 198 8.44 -7.53 -8.54
C ALA A 198 7.11 -8.26 -8.57
N GLU A 199 6.95 -9.11 -9.58
CA GLU A 199 5.68 -9.72 -9.92
C GLU A 199 5.84 -11.23 -10.13
N VAL A 200 5.04 -11.95 -9.36
CA VAL A 200 4.86 -13.41 -9.37
C VAL A 200 3.37 -13.68 -9.59
N VAL A 201 2.81 -12.93 -10.55
CA VAL A 201 1.38 -12.82 -10.78
C VAL A 201 0.81 -14.10 -11.40
N THR A 202 1.64 -14.91 -12.07
CA THR A 202 1.19 -16.19 -12.62
C THR A 202 0.82 -17.16 -11.51
N SER A 203 1.56 -17.23 -10.39
CA SER A 203 1.17 -18.05 -9.22
C SER A 203 -0.19 -17.63 -8.61
N LEU A 204 -0.54 -16.33 -8.63
CA LEU A 204 -1.85 -15.87 -8.18
C LEU A 204 -2.98 -16.06 -9.21
N SER A 205 -2.68 -16.13 -10.51
CA SER A 205 -3.70 -16.09 -11.58
C SER A 205 -3.85 -17.38 -12.39
N PHE A 206 -2.89 -18.31 -12.32
CA PHE A 206 -2.91 -19.61 -13.00
C PHE A 206 -4.09 -20.47 -12.54
N ARG A 207 -4.87 -20.98 -13.50
CA ARG A 207 -6.05 -21.84 -13.26
C ARG A 207 -6.30 -22.70 -14.49
N ALA A 208 -7.12 -23.75 -14.39
CA ALA A 208 -7.55 -24.49 -15.58
C ALA A 208 -8.36 -23.62 -16.56
N PRO A 209 -8.20 -23.82 -17.89
CA PRO A 209 -9.01 -23.16 -18.92
C PRO A 209 -10.48 -23.60 -18.84
N ASP A 210 -11.38 -22.73 -19.32
CA ASP A 210 -12.84 -22.90 -19.19
C ASP A 210 -13.56 -22.34 -20.42
N GLU A 211 -14.52 -23.09 -20.96
CA GLU A 211 -15.33 -22.66 -22.10
C GLU A 211 -16.36 -21.58 -21.74
N ALA A 212 -16.69 -21.42 -20.44
CA ALA A 212 -17.52 -20.34 -19.92
C ALA A 212 -16.76 -19.03 -19.67
N SER A 213 -15.42 -19.03 -19.76
CA SER A 213 -14.59 -17.82 -19.65
C SER A 213 -13.45 -17.80 -20.70
N PRO A 214 -13.76 -17.90 -22.01
CA PRO A 214 -12.76 -18.14 -23.04
C PRO A 214 -11.92 -16.88 -23.37
N GLU A 215 -12.22 -15.73 -22.78
CA GLU A 215 -11.39 -14.51 -22.74
C GLU A 215 -10.28 -14.57 -21.67
N ALA A 216 -10.43 -15.35 -20.60
CA ALA A 216 -9.38 -15.54 -19.59
C ALA A 216 -8.08 -16.16 -20.17
N LEU A 217 -8.18 -16.84 -21.33
CA LEU A 217 -7.02 -17.27 -22.12
C LEU A 217 -6.09 -16.12 -22.51
N VAL A 218 -6.60 -14.90 -22.69
CA VAL A 218 -5.79 -13.72 -23.04
C VAL A 218 -4.83 -13.38 -21.91
N ALA A 219 -5.32 -13.37 -20.66
CA ALA A 219 -4.47 -13.19 -19.48
C ALA A 219 -3.43 -14.33 -19.37
N ALA A 220 -3.86 -15.58 -19.52
CA ALA A 220 -2.98 -16.76 -19.44
C ALA A 220 -1.91 -16.82 -20.56
N ALA A 221 -2.14 -16.19 -21.71
CA ALA A 221 -1.18 -16.10 -22.81
C ALA A 221 -0.25 -14.88 -22.73
N LEU A 222 -0.64 -13.80 -22.05
CA LEU A 222 0.14 -12.56 -21.97
C LEU A 222 1.07 -12.50 -20.75
N PHE A 223 0.61 -12.95 -19.59
CA PHE A 223 1.30 -12.67 -18.32
C PHE A 223 2.50 -13.60 -18.07
N GLY A 224 3.58 -13.02 -17.56
CA GLY A 224 4.79 -13.70 -17.08
C GLY A 224 5.30 -13.07 -15.78
N ASP A 225 6.29 -13.70 -15.15
CA ASP A 225 6.86 -13.28 -13.87
C ASP A 225 8.25 -12.62 -14.05
N GLY A 226 8.53 -11.61 -13.23
CA GLY A 226 9.78 -10.85 -13.29
C GLY A 226 9.87 -9.71 -12.29
N ALA A 227 11.06 -9.16 -12.13
CA ALA A 227 11.30 -7.96 -11.33
C ALA A 227 12.24 -6.99 -12.01
N GLY A 228 11.93 -5.71 -11.87
CA GLY A 228 12.76 -4.58 -12.26
C GLY A 228 13.10 -3.73 -11.04
N ALA A 229 14.25 -3.05 -11.07
CA ALA A 229 14.66 -2.12 -10.04
C ALA A 229 15.49 -0.99 -10.63
N ALA A 230 15.48 0.16 -9.97
CA ALA A 230 16.30 1.31 -10.30
C ALA A 230 16.79 2.00 -9.03
N VAL A 231 17.97 2.60 -9.08
CA VAL A 231 18.39 3.58 -8.06
C VAL A 231 18.06 4.97 -8.60
N VAL A 232 17.33 5.77 -7.83
CA VAL A 232 16.93 7.14 -8.19
C VAL A 232 17.54 8.12 -7.19
N GLY A 233 18.09 9.24 -7.68
CA GLY A 233 18.65 10.30 -6.84
C GLY A 233 18.80 11.62 -7.59
N ALA A 234 18.67 12.73 -6.87
CA ALA A 234 19.04 14.06 -7.34
C ALA A 234 20.48 14.41 -6.91
N ASP A 235 21.11 15.38 -7.58
CA ASP A 235 22.52 15.77 -7.43
C ASP A 235 23.49 14.56 -7.47
N PRO A 236 23.83 14.00 -8.65
CA PRO A 236 24.78 12.88 -8.77
C PRO A 236 26.16 13.21 -8.19
N GLU A 237 26.71 12.32 -7.36
CA GLU A 237 27.90 12.57 -6.55
C GLU A 237 29.20 12.06 -7.21
N GLY A 238 29.98 13.00 -7.74
CA GLY A 238 31.33 12.75 -8.25
C GLY A 238 31.37 11.90 -9.52
N SER A 239 32.45 11.12 -9.69
CA SER A 239 32.62 10.18 -10.81
C SER A 239 32.04 8.78 -10.55
N ALA A 240 31.43 8.56 -9.38
CA ALA A 240 30.86 7.26 -8.99
C ALA A 240 29.42 7.06 -9.50
N GLU A 241 28.66 8.16 -9.64
CA GLU A 241 27.26 8.11 -10.06
C GLU A 241 27.09 8.72 -11.45
N ARG A 242 26.43 7.99 -12.36
CA ARG A 242 26.10 8.48 -13.70
C ARG A 242 24.59 8.47 -13.90
N ALA A 243 24.02 9.64 -14.21
CA ALA A 243 22.62 9.71 -14.64
C ALA A 243 22.42 8.94 -15.96
N VAL A 244 21.31 8.23 -16.07
CA VAL A 244 20.85 7.56 -17.30
C VAL A 244 19.69 8.35 -17.93
N PHE A 245 18.67 8.63 -17.11
CA PHE A 245 17.50 9.41 -17.47
C PHE A 245 17.13 10.35 -16.32
N TYR A 246 16.93 11.64 -16.61
CA TYR A 246 16.30 12.59 -15.68
C TYR A 246 14.78 12.42 -15.72
N LEU A 247 14.14 12.45 -14.55
CA LEU A 247 12.71 12.30 -14.34
C LEU A 247 12.04 13.68 -14.31
N VAL A 248 11.84 14.30 -15.47
CA VAL A 248 11.58 15.75 -15.56
C VAL A 248 10.20 16.12 -15.02
N ALA A 249 9.14 15.48 -15.51
CA ALA A 249 7.76 15.75 -15.09
C ALA A 249 6.92 14.46 -15.11
N ALA A 250 5.94 14.36 -14.21
CA ALA A 250 5.05 13.21 -14.10
C ALA A 250 3.57 13.63 -14.23
N SER A 251 2.77 12.83 -14.94
CA SER A 251 1.32 13.01 -15.06
C SER A 251 0.59 11.67 -14.92
N GLN A 252 -0.70 11.72 -14.61
CA GLN A 252 -1.56 10.54 -14.60
C GLN A 252 -2.96 10.96 -15.03
N ALA A 253 -3.56 10.21 -15.96
CA ALA A 253 -4.92 10.38 -16.44
C ALA A 253 -5.72 9.09 -16.23
N THR A 254 -7.06 9.18 -16.18
CA THR A 254 -7.93 7.99 -16.16
C THR A 254 -9.18 8.22 -16.99
N LEU A 255 -9.50 7.25 -17.85
CA LEU A 255 -10.58 7.33 -18.82
C LEU A 255 -11.93 7.13 -18.11
N PRO A 256 -12.84 8.12 -18.11
CA PRO A 256 -14.11 8.02 -17.37
C PRO A 256 -14.98 6.84 -17.83
N GLY A 257 -15.63 6.15 -16.89
CA GLY A 257 -16.56 5.05 -17.18
C GLY A 257 -15.90 3.73 -17.59
N THR A 258 -14.56 3.63 -17.54
CA THR A 258 -13.81 2.44 -17.98
C THR A 258 -13.36 1.54 -16.82
N GLU A 259 -13.93 1.69 -15.61
CA GLU A 259 -13.49 0.98 -14.39
C GLU A 259 -13.55 -0.56 -14.48
N ARG A 260 -14.32 -1.10 -15.43
CA ARG A 260 -14.44 -2.55 -15.72
C ARG A 260 -13.65 -3.01 -16.94
N ALA A 261 -13.11 -2.09 -17.75
CA ALA A 261 -12.46 -2.42 -19.03
C ALA A 261 -11.17 -3.22 -18.82
N LEU A 262 -10.42 -2.93 -17.76
CA LEU A 262 -9.37 -3.81 -17.22
C LEU A 262 -9.53 -3.82 -15.70
N SER A 263 -9.86 -4.97 -15.13
CA SER A 263 -10.06 -5.13 -13.69
C SER A 263 -9.59 -6.49 -13.18
N MET A 264 -9.14 -6.52 -11.92
CA MET A 264 -8.72 -7.74 -11.24
C MET A 264 -9.18 -7.72 -9.78
N ARG A 265 -9.58 -8.88 -9.26
CA ARG A 265 -10.06 -9.04 -7.88
C ARG A 265 -9.35 -10.21 -7.23
N LEU A 266 -8.75 -10.00 -6.06
CA LEU A 266 -8.22 -11.10 -5.27
C LEU A 266 -9.36 -11.78 -4.51
N GLY A 267 -9.54 -13.08 -4.74
CA GLY A 267 -10.59 -13.91 -4.17
C GLY A 267 -10.08 -15.28 -3.73
N SER A 268 -10.99 -16.15 -3.29
CA SER A 268 -10.67 -17.46 -2.69
C SER A 268 -9.83 -18.39 -3.60
N CYS A 269 -10.03 -18.34 -4.92
CA CYS A 269 -9.28 -19.14 -5.91
C CYS A 269 -8.04 -18.42 -6.49
N GLY A 270 -7.63 -17.26 -5.93
CA GLY A 270 -6.58 -16.39 -6.48
C GLY A 270 -7.14 -15.14 -7.16
N TYR A 271 -6.52 -14.68 -8.24
CA TYR A 271 -7.01 -13.54 -9.03
C TYR A 271 -8.12 -13.91 -10.01
N ASP A 272 -9.27 -13.27 -9.91
CA ASP A 272 -10.15 -13.06 -11.06
C ASP A 272 -9.65 -11.88 -11.91
N VAL A 273 -9.83 -11.95 -13.23
CA VAL A 273 -9.21 -11.05 -14.24
C VAL A 273 -10.16 -10.79 -15.40
N GLY A 274 -10.71 -9.57 -15.48
CA GLY A 274 -11.54 -9.11 -16.59
C GLY A 274 -10.77 -8.19 -17.54
N ILE A 275 -10.75 -8.53 -18.83
CA ILE A 275 -10.08 -7.76 -19.90
C ILE A 275 -11.07 -7.54 -21.05
N SER A 276 -11.48 -6.29 -21.29
CA SER A 276 -12.32 -5.91 -22.45
C SER A 276 -11.48 -5.88 -23.73
N ALA A 277 -12.09 -6.29 -24.85
CA ALA A 277 -11.52 -6.12 -26.19
C ALA A 277 -11.44 -4.63 -26.62
N GLU A 278 -12.09 -3.72 -25.90
CA GLU A 278 -12.18 -2.29 -26.22
C GLU A 278 -10.95 -1.48 -25.77
N ILE A 279 -10.11 -2.01 -24.86
CA ILE A 279 -8.96 -1.29 -24.28
C ILE A 279 -8.06 -0.65 -25.37
N PRO A 280 -7.70 -1.32 -26.48
CA PRO A 280 -6.89 -0.71 -27.53
C PRO A 280 -7.58 0.46 -28.24
N ALA A 281 -8.91 0.47 -28.33
CA ALA A 281 -9.67 1.56 -28.94
C ALA A 281 -9.85 2.74 -27.98
N LEU A 282 -10.16 2.45 -26.70
CA LEU A 282 -10.24 3.43 -25.62
C LEU A 282 -8.91 4.20 -25.47
N LEU A 283 -7.78 3.49 -25.46
CA LEU A 283 -6.45 4.07 -25.42
C LEU A 283 -6.16 4.95 -26.63
N ARG A 284 -6.46 4.45 -27.85
CA ARG A 284 -6.24 5.15 -29.11
C ARG A 284 -6.97 6.49 -29.18
N GLY A 285 -8.16 6.58 -28.58
CA GLY A 285 -8.95 7.81 -28.50
C GLY A 285 -8.55 8.79 -27.37
N ALA A 286 -7.52 8.48 -26.56
CA ALA A 286 -7.17 9.28 -25.38
C ALA A 286 -5.66 9.57 -25.23
N ILE A 287 -4.77 8.77 -25.84
CA ILE A 287 -3.32 8.82 -25.58
C ILE A 287 -2.68 10.14 -26.00
N GLU A 288 -3.05 10.69 -27.16
CA GLU A 288 -2.51 11.96 -27.67
C GLU A 288 -2.91 13.15 -26.79
N GLU A 289 -4.19 13.22 -26.38
CA GLU A 289 -4.68 14.27 -25.49
C GLU A 289 -3.95 14.26 -24.13
N CYS A 290 -3.67 13.07 -23.60
CA CYS A 290 -2.88 12.91 -22.37
C CYS A 290 -1.41 13.35 -22.54
N LEU A 291 -0.82 13.15 -23.73
CA LEU A 291 0.54 13.62 -24.05
C LEU A 291 0.59 15.15 -24.17
N VAL A 292 -0.38 15.76 -24.84
CA VAL A 292 -0.49 17.23 -24.95
C VAL A 292 -0.68 17.86 -23.56
N GLU A 293 -1.56 17.32 -22.70
CA GLU A 293 -1.71 17.76 -21.30
C GLU A 293 -0.38 17.66 -20.50
N THR A 294 0.50 16.73 -20.86
CA THR A 294 1.77 16.46 -20.16
C THR A 294 2.95 17.29 -20.68
N LEU A 295 3.01 17.54 -21.98
CA LEU A 295 4.15 18.19 -22.66
C LEU A 295 3.95 19.71 -22.86
N ALA A 296 2.72 20.20 -22.94
CA ALA A 296 2.44 21.63 -23.08
C ALA A 296 2.96 22.49 -21.91
N PRO A 297 2.89 22.08 -20.63
CA PRO A 297 3.47 22.83 -19.51
C PRO A 297 5.00 22.97 -19.56
N LEU A 298 5.69 22.16 -20.38
CA LEU A 298 7.13 22.21 -20.60
C LEU A 298 7.52 22.96 -21.87
N GLY A 299 6.55 23.44 -22.66
CA GLY A 299 6.77 23.97 -24.01
C GLY A 299 7.17 22.93 -25.05
N LEU A 300 7.14 21.63 -24.71
CA LEU A 300 7.62 20.57 -25.62
C LEU A 300 6.58 20.16 -26.67
N ALA A 301 5.28 20.38 -26.41
CA ALA A 301 4.20 20.01 -27.31
C ALA A 301 4.36 20.60 -28.73
N ASP A 302 4.69 21.89 -28.83
CA ASP A 302 4.95 22.56 -30.11
C ASP A 302 6.41 22.35 -30.57
N THR A 303 7.37 22.31 -29.63
CA THR A 303 8.81 22.29 -29.94
C THR A 303 9.31 20.97 -30.54
N CYS A 304 8.68 19.84 -30.22
CA CYS A 304 9.11 18.54 -30.74
C CYS A 304 8.80 18.32 -32.25
N GLY A 305 7.90 19.11 -32.85
CA GLY A 305 7.56 19.07 -34.28
C GLY A 305 6.77 17.84 -34.75
N HIS A 306 7.09 16.64 -34.23
CA HIS A 306 6.33 15.40 -34.39
C HIS A 306 6.59 14.46 -33.20
N TRP A 307 5.68 13.53 -32.92
CA TRP A 307 5.84 12.54 -31.85
C TRP A 307 7.05 11.60 -32.03
N ASN A 308 7.65 11.57 -33.23
CA ASN A 308 8.86 10.80 -33.53
C ASN A 308 10.17 11.45 -33.06
N GLY A 309 10.17 12.74 -32.71
CA GLY A 309 11.33 13.41 -32.10
C GLY A 309 11.62 12.99 -30.64
N LEU A 310 10.90 11.97 -30.14
CA LEU A 310 10.95 11.47 -28.77
C LEU A 310 11.34 9.98 -28.75
N PHE A 311 12.11 9.57 -27.74
CA PHE A 311 12.27 8.14 -27.43
C PHE A 311 11.11 7.63 -26.56
N TRP A 312 10.69 6.38 -26.78
CA TRP A 312 9.44 5.86 -26.20
C TRP A 312 9.64 4.61 -25.33
N ALA A 313 9.29 4.73 -24.04
CA ALA A 313 9.25 3.62 -23.09
C ALA A 313 7.79 3.28 -22.74
N VAL A 314 7.11 2.51 -23.60
CA VAL A 314 5.69 2.18 -23.42
C VAL A 314 5.54 0.82 -22.76
N HIS A 315 4.75 0.72 -21.69
CA HIS A 315 4.42 -0.56 -21.06
C HIS A 315 3.73 -1.49 -22.09
N PRO A 316 4.32 -2.65 -22.42
CA PRO A 316 3.78 -3.54 -23.44
C PRO A 316 2.70 -4.44 -22.83
N GLY A 317 1.52 -3.89 -22.55
CA GLY A 317 0.40 -4.64 -21.97
C GLY A 317 -0.06 -5.84 -22.82
N GLY A 318 0.23 -5.74 -24.12
CA GLY A 318 0.10 -6.76 -25.16
C GLY A 318 0.30 -6.08 -26.52
N ARG A 319 0.51 -6.85 -27.60
CA ARG A 319 0.79 -6.27 -28.93
C ARG A 319 -0.19 -5.17 -29.34
N ALA A 320 -1.49 -5.39 -29.17
CA ALA A 320 -2.53 -4.45 -29.57
C ALA A 320 -2.48 -3.09 -28.83
N ILE A 321 -1.84 -3.02 -27.66
CA ILE A 321 -1.60 -1.77 -26.94
C ILE A 321 -0.52 -0.95 -27.65
N LEU A 322 0.60 -1.59 -28.01
CA LEU A 322 1.68 -0.95 -28.77
C LEU A 322 1.20 -0.51 -30.16
N ASP A 323 0.51 -1.40 -30.89
CA ASP A 323 -0.06 -1.12 -32.21
C ASP A 323 -1.09 0.05 -32.14
N SER A 324 -1.77 0.26 -31.01
CA SER A 324 -2.64 1.42 -30.78
C SER A 324 -1.90 2.71 -30.45
N CYS A 325 -0.83 2.69 -29.64
CA CYS A 325 0.01 3.87 -29.43
C CYS A 325 0.69 4.30 -30.74
N GLU A 326 1.23 3.35 -31.49
CA GLU A 326 1.89 3.56 -32.79
C GLU A 326 0.93 4.21 -33.80
N THR A 327 -0.29 3.69 -33.94
CA THR A 327 -1.27 4.31 -34.85
C THR A 327 -1.77 5.68 -34.36
N ALA A 328 -2.04 5.83 -33.06
CA ALA A 328 -2.65 7.04 -32.51
C ALA A 328 -1.73 8.26 -32.59
N LEU A 329 -0.41 8.04 -32.53
CA LEU A 329 0.61 9.07 -32.50
C LEU A 329 1.46 9.10 -33.79
N ALA A 330 1.01 8.39 -34.83
CA ALA A 330 1.71 8.22 -36.11
C ALA A 330 3.20 7.86 -35.96
N LEU A 331 3.52 6.97 -35.00
CA LEU A 331 4.92 6.65 -34.69
C LEU A 331 5.56 5.85 -35.82
N GLU A 332 6.86 6.09 -36.06
CA GLU A 332 7.65 5.22 -36.91
C GLU A 332 7.92 3.88 -36.22
N THR A 333 8.04 2.81 -37.00
CA THR A 333 8.16 1.42 -36.51
C THR A 333 9.33 1.22 -35.53
N GLY A 334 10.37 2.07 -35.62
CA GLY A 334 11.53 2.08 -34.73
C GLY A 334 11.24 2.57 -33.31
N ASN A 335 10.34 3.54 -33.12
CA ASN A 335 10.16 4.21 -31.82
C ASN A 335 9.74 3.23 -30.70
N LEU A 336 8.88 2.26 -30.99
CA LEU A 336 8.42 1.26 -30.03
C LEU A 336 9.28 -0.02 -30.01
N ALA A 337 10.38 -0.11 -30.78
CA ALA A 337 11.13 -1.35 -30.97
C ALA A 337 11.77 -1.91 -29.69
N ALA A 338 12.05 -1.08 -28.67
CA ALA A 338 12.46 -1.57 -27.34
C ALA A 338 11.28 -2.21 -26.59
N SER A 339 10.13 -1.53 -26.57
CA SER A 339 8.88 -2.03 -25.96
C SER A 339 8.39 -3.33 -26.60
N ARG A 340 8.51 -3.43 -27.94
CA ARG A 340 8.21 -4.65 -28.72
C ARG A 340 9.19 -5.80 -28.43
N HIS A 341 10.48 -5.51 -28.25
CA HIS A 341 11.48 -6.55 -27.90
C HIS A 341 11.25 -7.12 -26.50
N VAL A 342 10.97 -6.27 -25.51
CA VAL A 342 10.66 -6.72 -24.13
C VAL A 342 9.39 -7.57 -24.09
N LEU A 343 8.38 -7.25 -24.89
CA LEU A 343 7.20 -8.11 -25.06
C LEU A 343 7.58 -9.49 -25.61
N SER A 344 8.45 -9.54 -26.64
CA SER A 344 8.88 -10.82 -27.23
C SER A 344 9.60 -11.71 -26.22
N GLU A 345 10.57 -11.13 -25.51
CA GLU A 345 11.52 -11.86 -24.67
C GLU A 345 10.98 -12.26 -23.29
N TYR A 346 9.99 -11.55 -22.76
CA TYR A 346 9.54 -11.72 -21.37
C TYR A 346 8.01 -11.74 -21.20
N GLY A 347 7.24 -11.35 -22.22
CA GLY A 347 5.80 -11.11 -22.09
C GLY A 347 5.45 -9.90 -21.23
N ASN A 348 4.23 -9.88 -20.69
CA ASN A 348 3.75 -8.82 -19.80
C ASN A 348 4.01 -9.20 -18.33
N MET A 349 5.00 -8.56 -17.71
CA MET A 349 5.38 -8.70 -16.29
C MET A 349 4.80 -7.58 -15.42
N PHE A 350 3.60 -7.09 -15.74
CA PHE A 350 2.92 -6.01 -15.01
C PHE A 350 3.83 -4.77 -14.87
N GLY A 351 3.89 -4.12 -13.70
CA GLY A 351 4.70 -2.94 -13.43
C GLY A 351 6.22 -3.16 -13.54
N ALA A 352 6.70 -4.40 -13.38
CA ALA A 352 8.13 -4.71 -13.54
C ALA A 352 8.62 -4.51 -14.97
N THR A 353 7.74 -4.71 -15.97
CA THR A 353 8.06 -4.63 -17.40
C THR A 353 8.69 -3.30 -17.81
N ILE A 354 8.32 -2.18 -17.18
CA ILE A 354 8.80 -0.86 -17.62
C ILE A 354 10.30 -0.66 -17.39
N PHE A 355 10.86 -1.29 -16.34
CA PHE A 355 12.29 -1.26 -16.06
C PHE A 355 13.10 -2.01 -17.13
N PHE A 356 12.55 -3.10 -17.67
CA PHE A 356 13.16 -3.82 -18.80
C PHE A 356 13.15 -2.97 -20.07
N VAL A 357 12.09 -2.18 -20.31
CA VAL A 357 12.03 -1.27 -21.47
C VAL A 357 13.05 -0.13 -21.33
N LEU A 358 13.19 0.45 -20.13
CA LEU A 358 14.21 1.47 -19.86
C LEU A 358 15.64 0.92 -19.98
N ASP A 359 15.89 -0.30 -19.49
CA ASP A 359 17.18 -0.99 -19.66
C ASP A 359 17.49 -1.28 -21.13
N GLU A 360 16.51 -1.73 -21.91
CA GLU A 360 16.67 -2.01 -23.35
C GLU A 360 16.97 -0.73 -24.16
N ILE A 361 16.28 0.38 -23.87
CA ILE A 361 16.57 1.69 -24.49
C ILE A 361 18.00 2.14 -24.16
N ARG A 362 18.40 2.01 -22.89
CA ARG A 362 19.77 2.27 -22.42
C ARG A 362 20.79 1.37 -23.12
N ARG A 363 20.49 0.08 -23.29
CA ARG A 363 21.38 -0.91 -23.90
C ARG A 363 21.64 -0.60 -25.37
N ARG A 364 20.60 -0.23 -26.12
CA ARG A 364 20.73 0.22 -27.53
C ARG A 364 21.59 1.48 -27.62
N ARG A 365 21.27 2.53 -26.85
CA ARG A 365 22.07 3.78 -26.80
C ARG A 365 23.53 3.57 -26.40
N ARG A 366 23.86 2.54 -25.60
CA ARG A 366 25.25 2.14 -25.29
C ARG A 366 25.93 1.34 -26.41
N GLN A 367 25.18 0.70 -27.32
CA GLN A 367 25.70 -0.10 -28.44
C GLN A 367 25.83 0.70 -29.75
N ASP A 368 24.91 1.61 -30.02
CA ASP A 368 24.87 2.42 -31.26
C ASP A 368 25.88 3.59 -31.26
N GLY A 369 26.75 3.68 -30.25
CA GLY A 369 27.78 4.72 -30.06
C GLY A 369 28.96 4.67 -31.03
N GLY A 370 28.70 4.35 -32.30
CA GLY A 370 29.70 4.23 -33.35
C GLY A 370 29.09 3.86 -34.71
N GLN A 371 28.77 4.89 -35.51
CA GLN A 371 28.53 4.79 -36.96
C GLN A 371 27.35 3.91 -37.42
N LYS A 372 26.13 4.26 -37.01
CA LYS A 372 24.95 4.11 -37.88
C LYS A 372 24.12 5.39 -37.87
N GLU A 373 23.75 5.84 -39.07
CA GLU A 373 23.10 7.11 -39.34
C GLU A 373 21.60 6.85 -39.59
N GLY A 374 20.73 7.41 -38.74
CA GLY A 374 19.27 7.31 -38.83
C GLY A 374 18.63 6.04 -38.22
N ASP A 375 18.13 6.14 -36.99
CA ASP A 375 16.81 5.56 -36.60
C ASP A 375 16.37 5.92 -35.16
N MET A 376 17.25 6.10 -34.17
CA MET A 376 16.82 6.42 -32.77
C MET A 376 17.85 7.05 -31.81
N VAL A 377 19.05 7.40 -32.28
CA VAL A 377 20.20 7.70 -31.39
C VAL A 377 20.09 9.07 -30.68
N ASP A 378 19.68 10.11 -31.39
CA ASP A 378 19.92 11.51 -30.95
C ASP A 378 18.77 12.18 -30.19
N CYS A 379 17.66 11.49 -29.91
CA CYS A 379 16.54 12.07 -29.16
C CYS A 379 16.96 12.37 -27.70
N GLU A 380 17.14 13.65 -27.34
CA GLU A 380 17.40 14.09 -25.96
C GLU A 380 16.19 13.80 -25.05
N TRP A 381 14.99 14.01 -25.56
CA TRP A 381 13.72 13.89 -24.83
C TRP A 381 12.98 12.60 -25.17
N GLY A 382 12.16 12.13 -24.22
CA GLY A 382 11.35 10.93 -24.38
C GLY A 382 10.21 10.85 -23.39
N VAL A 383 9.32 9.89 -23.58
CA VAL A 383 8.18 9.65 -22.70
C VAL A 383 8.10 8.18 -22.29
N MET A 384 7.99 7.95 -20.98
CA MET A 384 7.61 6.67 -20.41
C MET A 384 6.10 6.65 -20.18
N VAL A 385 5.41 5.59 -20.60
CA VAL A 385 3.95 5.45 -20.50
C VAL A 385 3.59 4.12 -19.85
N GLY A 386 3.03 4.16 -18.64
CA GLY A 386 2.38 3.02 -17.98
C GLY A 386 0.89 3.02 -18.28
N ILE A 387 0.31 1.86 -18.57
CA ILE A 387 -1.13 1.69 -18.85
C ILE A 387 -1.62 0.51 -18.02
N GLY A 388 -2.76 0.65 -17.33
CA GLY A 388 -3.30 -0.44 -16.51
C GLY A 388 -4.73 -0.20 -16.02
N PRO A 389 -5.17 -0.93 -14.97
CA PRO A 389 -6.56 -0.94 -14.50
C PRO A 389 -7.11 0.46 -14.24
N GLY A 390 -8.30 0.77 -14.78
CA GLY A 390 -8.93 2.08 -14.58
C GLY A 390 -9.87 2.52 -15.71
N ILE A 391 -9.49 2.53 -16.99
CA ILE A 391 -8.12 2.47 -17.53
C ILE A 391 -7.35 3.71 -17.09
N THR A 392 -6.24 3.48 -16.39
CA THR A 392 -5.32 4.53 -15.94
C THR A 392 -4.09 4.55 -16.85
N VAL A 393 -3.71 5.75 -17.27
CA VAL A 393 -2.49 6.03 -18.04
C VAL A 393 -1.60 6.92 -17.16
N GLU A 394 -0.34 6.55 -16.97
CA GLU A 394 0.62 7.28 -16.14
C GLU A 394 1.87 7.57 -16.97
N MET A 395 2.25 8.85 -17.06
CA MET A 395 3.35 9.30 -17.91
C MET A 395 4.49 9.92 -17.11
N MET A 396 5.70 9.76 -17.62
CA MET A 396 6.88 10.48 -17.17
C MET A 396 7.59 11.06 -18.39
N VAL A 397 7.80 12.37 -18.39
CA VAL A 397 8.70 13.02 -19.34
C VAL A 397 10.13 12.73 -18.89
N LEU A 398 10.89 12.08 -19.76
CA LEU A 398 12.27 11.71 -19.54
C LEU A 398 13.18 12.59 -20.39
N ARG A 399 14.37 12.85 -19.86
CA ARG A 399 15.48 13.40 -20.62
C ARG A 399 16.69 12.50 -20.48
N ALA A 400 17.27 12.05 -21.58
CA ALA A 400 18.50 11.27 -21.57
C ALA A 400 19.64 12.12 -20.99
N ALA A 401 20.56 11.51 -20.24
CA ALA A 401 21.65 12.25 -19.63
C ALA A 401 22.71 12.67 -20.67
N SER A 402 22.88 13.98 -20.82
CA SER A 402 24.04 14.62 -21.45
C SER A 402 25.15 14.88 -20.41
N ASP A 403 26.37 15.20 -20.84
CA ASP A 403 27.50 15.45 -19.94
C ASP A 403 27.50 16.87 -19.31
N HIS A 404 26.43 17.68 -19.43
CA HIS A 404 26.49 19.14 -19.22
C HIS A 404 25.40 19.78 -18.31
N ASP A 405 24.52 19.02 -17.65
CA ASP A 405 23.28 19.54 -17.04
C ASP A 405 23.25 19.64 -15.50
N GLN A 406 23.00 20.84 -14.93
CA GLN A 406 22.66 21.06 -13.51
C GLN A 406 21.74 22.29 -13.23
N SER A 407 20.68 22.08 -12.41
CA SER A 407 19.84 23.10 -11.71
C SER A 407 18.83 23.93 -12.55
N SER A 408 17.69 24.50 -12.07
CA SER A 408 16.96 24.48 -10.76
C SER A 408 15.48 24.97 -10.92
N ALA A 409 14.58 24.81 -9.90
CA ALA A 409 13.18 25.31 -9.91
C ALA A 409 12.50 25.51 -8.49
N PRO A 410 11.37 26.26 -8.32
CA PRO A 410 10.71 26.57 -7.02
C PRO A 410 9.20 26.14 -6.79
N PRO A 411 8.59 26.23 -5.55
CA PRO A 411 7.43 25.39 -5.10
C PRO A 411 6.13 26.08 -4.50
N CYS A 412 5.29 25.37 -3.68
CA CYS A 412 3.86 25.67 -3.33
C CYS A 412 3.33 25.29 -1.87
N ALA A 413 2.01 25.43 -1.55
CA ALA A 413 1.18 24.97 -0.37
C ALA A 413 -0.38 25.25 -0.57
N ALA A 414 -1.47 24.97 0.23
CA ALA A 414 -1.87 24.26 1.50
C ALA A 414 -3.45 24.02 1.57
N ILE A 415 -4.03 23.18 2.49
CA ILE A 415 -5.50 22.75 2.59
C ILE A 415 -6.00 22.37 4.06
N GLY A 416 -7.32 22.09 4.32
CA GLY A 416 -8.02 21.65 5.61
C GLY A 416 -8.94 20.35 5.56
N THR A 417 -9.75 19.98 6.62
CA THR A 417 -10.29 18.58 6.88
C THR A 417 -11.60 18.31 7.74
N ALA A 418 -12.42 17.24 7.50
CA ALA A 418 -13.50 16.69 8.43
C ALA A 418 -14.03 15.20 8.14
N ASN A 419 -15.16 14.66 8.72
CA ASN A 419 -15.45 13.16 8.89
C ASN A 419 -16.92 12.60 9.16
N PRO A 420 -17.39 11.39 8.66
CA PRO A 420 -18.64 10.58 9.04
C PRO A 420 -18.46 9.04 9.48
N ALA A 421 -19.42 8.11 9.89
CA ALA A 421 -20.77 8.09 10.58
C ALA A 421 -21.56 6.73 10.94
N ASN A 422 -21.52 6.09 12.17
CA ASN A 422 -22.67 5.43 12.94
C ASN A 422 -22.30 4.60 14.24
N CYS A 423 -23.02 4.65 15.39
CA CYS A 423 -22.50 4.29 16.76
C CYS A 423 -23.17 3.14 17.58
N VAL A 424 -22.39 2.40 18.39
CA VAL A 424 -22.79 1.44 19.47
C VAL A 424 -22.01 1.71 20.80
N PRO A 425 -22.65 1.65 22.00
CA PRO A 425 -21.97 1.77 23.31
C PRO A 425 -21.02 0.60 23.66
N GLN A 426 -19.98 0.84 24.47
CA GLN A 426 -18.98 -0.19 24.83
C GLN A 426 -19.53 -1.30 25.74
N ASP A 427 -20.39 -0.90 26.67
CA ASP A 427 -21.13 -1.74 27.63
C ASP A 427 -22.15 -2.64 26.93
N GLU A 428 -22.86 -2.11 25.92
CA GLU A 428 -23.77 -2.88 25.08
C GLU A 428 -23.03 -3.77 24.05
N TYR A 429 -21.80 -3.41 23.65
CA TYR A 429 -21.09 -4.06 22.54
C TYR A 429 -20.94 -5.58 22.70
N ALA A 430 -20.70 -6.09 23.92
CA ALA A 430 -20.58 -7.53 24.13
C ALA A 430 -21.93 -8.28 23.98
N ASP A 431 -23.06 -7.65 24.33
CA ASP A 431 -24.42 -8.20 24.12
C ASP A 431 -24.99 -7.93 22.73
N TRP A 432 -24.34 -7.05 21.95
CA TRP A 432 -24.58 -6.88 20.52
C TRP A 432 -23.78 -7.91 19.72
N TYR A 433 -22.46 -7.98 19.91
CA TYR A 433 -21.53 -8.84 19.17
C TYR A 433 -21.90 -10.32 19.27
N PHE A 434 -22.15 -10.83 20.49
CA PHE A 434 -22.52 -12.24 20.68
C PHE A 434 -23.92 -12.57 20.11
N ARG A 435 -24.79 -11.57 19.98
CA ARG A 435 -26.14 -11.74 19.42
C ARG A 435 -26.12 -11.75 17.89
N VAL A 436 -25.46 -10.78 17.26
CA VAL A 436 -25.35 -10.71 15.79
C VAL A 436 -24.47 -11.82 15.19
N THR A 437 -23.72 -12.54 16.01
CA THR A 437 -22.94 -13.74 15.64
C THR A 437 -23.59 -15.05 16.11
N ASN A 438 -24.87 -15.03 16.53
CA ASN A 438 -25.62 -16.20 17.06
C ASN A 438 -24.90 -16.98 18.18
N SER A 439 -23.93 -16.33 18.83
CA SER A 439 -22.95 -16.92 19.74
C SER A 439 -23.33 -16.77 21.22
N ASP A 440 -24.53 -16.29 21.55
CA ASP A 440 -24.98 -16.07 22.93
C ASP A 440 -24.91 -17.31 23.84
N HIS A 441 -24.85 -18.51 23.25
CA HIS A 441 -24.60 -19.78 23.95
C HIS A 441 -23.17 -19.89 24.55
N LEU A 442 -22.19 -19.15 24.02
CA LEU A 442 -20.79 -19.14 24.47
C LEU A 442 -20.60 -18.23 25.71
N ALA A 443 -21.27 -18.57 26.80
CA ALA A 443 -21.31 -17.77 28.03
C ALA A 443 -19.91 -17.46 28.62
N LYS A 444 -18.94 -18.38 28.49
CA LYS A 444 -17.55 -18.20 28.96
C LYS A 444 -16.80 -17.14 28.13
N PRO A 445 -16.66 -17.26 26.79
CA PRO A 445 -16.18 -16.16 25.94
C PRO A 445 -16.94 -14.84 26.15
N LYS A 446 -18.27 -14.87 26.32
CA LYS A 446 -19.08 -13.67 26.51
C LYS A 446 -18.75 -12.92 27.80
N ALA A 447 -18.67 -13.61 28.93
CA ALA A 447 -18.25 -13.03 30.21
C ALA A 447 -16.79 -12.51 30.16
N LYS A 448 -15.91 -13.21 29.45
CA LYS A 448 -14.52 -12.76 29.23
C LYS A 448 -14.45 -11.49 28.39
N MET A 449 -15.29 -11.38 27.35
CA MET A 449 -15.40 -10.17 26.52
C MET A 449 -15.90 -8.98 27.34
N LYS A 450 -16.99 -9.16 28.12
CA LYS A 450 -17.50 -8.15 29.05
C LYS A 450 -16.43 -7.62 30.00
N LYS A 451 -15.63 -8.50 30.61
CA LYS A 451 -14.53 -8.08 31.50
C LYS A 451 -13.47 -7.20 30.81
N ILE A 452 -13.19 -7.42 29.52
CA ILE A 452 -12.28 -6.58 28.71
C ILE A 452 -12.92 -5.22 28.37
N CYS A 453 -14.25 -5.16 28.29
CA CYS A 453 -15.03 -3.93 28.08
C CYS A 453 -15.16 -3.06 29.35
N GLU A 454 -15.33 -3.68 30.54
CA GLU A 454 -15.95 -3.04 31.72
C GLU A 454 -14.98 -2.49 32.79
N THR A 455 -13.72 -2.94 32.84
CA THR A 455 -12.87 -2.79 34.04
C THR A 455 -12.36 -1.35 34.26
N LEU A 456 -13.03 -0.54 35.07
CA LEU A 456 -12.66 0.85 35.39
C LEU A 456 -11.60 1.01 36.50
N ILE A 457 -10.84 2.11 36.35
CA ILE A 457 -10.13 2.94 37.35
C ILE A 457 -10.04 2.38 38.78
N ASP A 458 -8.84 1.99 39.21
CA ASP A 458 -8.12 2.75 40.25
C ASP A 458 -6.60 2.45 40.29
N LEU A 459 -5.82 3.34 40.93
CA LEU A 459 -4.35 3.24 40.99
C LEU A 459 -3.87 2.76 42.37
N THR A 460 -3.27 1.56 42.46
CA THR A 460 -2.38 1.17 43.58
C THR A 460 -1.46 0.00 43.21
N VAL A 461 -0.33 -0.13 43.91
CA VAL A 461 0.83 -0.92 43.48
C VAL A 461 0.79 -2.38 43.98
N ALA A 462 0.69 -3.37 43.07
CA ALA A 462 0.99 -4.78 43.38
C ALA A 462 1.33 -5.69 42.16
N SER A 463 2.61 -5.75 41.79
CA SER A 463 3.33 -6.93 41.24
C SER A 463 2.67 -7.86 40.18
N PHE A 464 2.91 -7.54 38.90
CA PHE A 464 3.57 -8.41 37.90
C PHE A 464 3.07 -9.85 37.57
N ILE A 465 1.96 -10.36 38.11
CA ILE A 465 1.46 -11.74 37.83
C ILE A 465 0.06 -11.73 37.18
N SER A 466 -0.12 -10.94 36.11
CA SER A 466 -1.31 -10.98 35.24
C SER A 466 -1.06 -10.26 33.91
N CYS A 467 -0.63 -10.99 32.87
CA CYS A 467 -0.50 -10.41 31.52
C CYS A 467 -1.81 -10.43 30.69
N PHE A 468 -2.92 -10.99 31.21
CA PHE A 468 -4.19 -11.08 30.47
C PHE A 468 -5.48 -10.86 31.30
N ASN A 469 -5.44 -10.77 32.63
CA ASN A 469 -6.65 -10.59 33.46
C ASN A 469 -6.98 -9.11 33.81
N GLY A 470 -6.27 -8.14 33.21
CA GLY A 470 -6.39 -6.71 33.50
C GLY A 470 -6.38 -5.80 32.26
N TYR A 471 -6.84 -6.29 31.11
CA TYR A 471 -6.96 -5.48 29.90
C TYR A 471 -8.23 -4.61 29.96
N ASN A 472 -8.11 -3.38 30.47
CA ASN A 472 -9.10 -2.33 30.25
C ASN A 472 -8.81 -1.69 28.89
N SER A 473 -9.76 -1.74 27.95
CA SER A 473 -9.59 -1.07 26.65
C SER A 473 -9.60 0.46 26.75
N GLY A 474 -10.28 1.02 27.77
CA GLY A 474 -10.52 2.45 27.92
C GLY A 474 -11.48 3.07 26.89
N ILE A 475 -12.01 2.25 25.96
CA ILE A 475 -12.88 2.67 24.86
C ILE A 475 -14.31 2.87 25.39
N LYS A 476 -15.00 3.94 24.96
CA LYS A 476 -16.38 4.26 25.35
C LYS A 476 -17.42 3.98 24.27
N LYS A 477 -17.02 3.95 23.00
CA LYS A 477 -17.91 3.83 21.84
C LYS A 477 -17.22 3.07 20.73
N ARG A 478 -18.01 2.28 20.00
CA ARG A 478 -17.58 1.62 18.75
C ARG A 478 -18.56 1.91 17.64
N TYR A 479 -18.14 1.59 16.43
CA TYR A 479 -18.82 1.98 15.21
C TYR A 479 -18.39 0.98 14.14
N PHE A 480 -19.34 0.40 13.41
CA PHE A 480 -19.13 -0.64 12.41
C PHE A 480 -19.89 -0.27 11.13
N HIS A 481 -19.40 -0.75 9.98
CA HIS A 481 -20.09 -0.57 8.70
C HIS A 481 -21.20 -1.62 8.50
N HIS A 482 -20.93 -2.89 8.84
CA HIS A 482 -21.94 -3.94 8.81
C HIS A 482 -23.03 -3.68 9.88
N THR A 483 -24.29 -3.85 9.49
CA THR A 483 -25.44 -3.84 10.42
C THR A 483 -25.86 -5.27 10.77
N ALA A 484 -26.85 -5.42 11.67
CA ALA A 484 -27.48 -6.72 11.91
C ALA A 484 -28.24 -7.26 10.68
N ASP A 485 -28.50 -6.43 9.68
CA ASP A 485 -29.10 -6.84 8.41
C ASP A 485 -28.01 -7.23 7.41
N THR A 486 -26.90 -6.48 7.30
CA THR A 486 -25.72 -6.87 6.51
C THR A 486 -25.18 -8.25 6.92
N LEU A 487 -25.19 -8.58 8.22
CA LEU A 487 -24.76 -9.88 8.74
C LEU A 487 -25.82 -10.99 8.60
N ARG A 488 -27.05 -10.64 8.22
CA ARG A 488 -28.15 -11.57 7.93
C ARG A 488 -28.22 -11.92 6.44
N ASP A 489 -27.99 -10.91 5.60
CA ASP A 489 -27.90 -11.04 4.15
C ASP A 489 -26.61 -11.77 3.72
N HIS A 490 -25.58 -11.75 4.59
CA HIS A 490 -24.31 -12.45 4.43
C HIS A 490 -23.98 -13.32 5.67
N PRO A 491 -24.65 -14.48 5.86
CA PRO A 491 -24.40 -15.38 6.99
C PRO A 491 -22.96 -15.91 7.05
N GLU A 492 -22.26 -15.98 5.92
CA GLU A 492 -20.83 -16.32 5.82
C GLU A 492 -19.93 -15.33 6.56
N LEU A 493 -20.38 -14.10 6.84
CA LEU A 493 -19.60 -13.15 7.65
C LEU A 493 -19.49 -13.56 9.12
N VAL A 494 -20.45 -14.36 9.61
CA VAL A 494 -20.58 -14.77 11.01
C VAL A 494 -20.35 -16.26 11.25
N ASP A 495 -20.63 -17.14 10.30
CA ASP A 495 -20.21 -18.54 10.41
C ASP A 495 -18.68 -18.67 10.19
N ARG A 496 -18.02 -19.51 10.99
CA ARG A 496 -16.59 -19.84 10.82
C ARG A 496 -16.37 -20.96 9.80
N ALA A 497 -17.39 -21.78 9.50
CA ALA A 497 -17.30 -22.89 8.56
C ALA A 497 -17.56 -22.48 7.09
N LEU A 498 -17.92 -21.21 6.83
CA LEU A 498 -18.24 -20.73 5.49
C LEU A 498 -17.14 -19.81 4.90
N PRO A 499 -16.75 -20.01 3.62
CA PRO A 499 -15.78 -19.15 2.96
C PRO A 499 -16.37 -17.76 2.74
N SER A 500 -15.79 -16.75 3.38
CA SER A 500 -16.33 -15.37 3.37
C SER A 500 -15.39 -14.31 2.83
N LEU A 501 -14.26 -14.70 2.21
CA LEU A 501 -13.34 -13.74 1.61
C LEU A 501 -14.01 -12.96 0.48
N ASP A 502 -14.65 -13.66 -0.46
CA ASP A 502 -15.19 -13.04 -1.68
C ASP A 502 -16.37 -12.10 -1.36
N ALA A 503 -17.21 -12.48 -0.39
CA ALA A 503 -18.27 -11.62 0.15
C ALA A 503 -17.71 -10.35 0.83
N ARG A 504 -16.67 -10.48 1.67
CA ARG A 504 -15.99 -9.33 2.29
C ARG A 504 -15.40 -8.42 1.22
N GLN A 505 -14.71 -8.98 0.23
CA GLN A 505 -14.14 -8.23 -0.89
C GLN A 505 -15.23 -7.52 -1.70
N ALA A 506 -16.37 -8.17 -1.97
CA ALA A 506 -17.50 -7.56 -2.68
C ALA A 506 -18.08 -6.34 -1.93
N VAL A 507 -18.22 -6.41 -0.60
CA VAL A 507 -18.69 -5.28 0.23
C VAL A 507 -17.63 -4.17 0.32
N LEU A 508 -16.36 -4.53 0.57
CA LEU A 508 -15.26 -3.57 0.74
C LEU A 508 -15.02 -2.70 -0.52
N ALA A 509 -15.21 -3.26 -1.71
CA ALA A 509 -15.07 -2.56 -2.99
C ALA A 509 -15.95 -1.29 -3.11
N TRP A 510 -17.09 -1.25 -2.42
CA TRP A 510 -18.01 -0.10 -2.38
C TRP A 510 -17.88 0.69 -1.07
N ALA A 511 -17.85 -0.02 0.06
CA ALA A 511 -17.88 0.58 1.38
C ALA A 511 -16.62 1.42 1.70
N VAL A 512 -15.44 1.04 1.20
CA VAL A 512 -14.19 1.79 1.42
C VAL A 512 -14.18 3.13 0.68
N PRO A 513 -14.41 3.20 -0.65
CA PRO A 513 -14.45 4.49 -1.36
C PRO A 513 -15.63 5.37 -0.92
N GLU A 514 -16.79 4.79 -0.54
CA GLU A 514 -17.90 5.56 0.02
C GLU A 514 -17.53 6.20 1.37
N LEU A 515 -16.91 5.45 2.29
CA LEU A 515 -16.43 6.00 3.56
C LEU A 515 -15.34 7.07 3.37
N ALA A 516 -14.46 6.88 2.38
CA ALA A 516 -13.44 7.85 2.02
C ALA A 516 -14.05 9.13 1.41
N ALA A 517 -15.02 9.00 0.51
CA ALA A 517 -15.72 10.13 -0.12
C ALA A 517 -16.54 10.90 0.91
N ALA A 518 -17.23 10.18 1.79
CA ALA A 518 -17.96 10.73 2.92
C ALA A 518 -17.04 11.55 3.84
N ALA A 519 -15.78 11.12 4.08
CA ALA A 519 -14.78 11.91 4.80
C ALA A 519 -14.32 13.14 4.00
N ALA A 520 -13.83 12.93 2.77
CA ALA A 520 -13.30 13.96 1.90
C ALA A 520 -14.30 15.08 1.59
N ALA A 521 -15.59 14.79 1.44
CA ALA A 521 -16.62 15.79 1.21
C ALA A 521 -16.64 16.90 2.28
N ASN A 522 -16.38 16.57 3.55
CA ASN A 522 -16.29 17.59 4.61
C ASN A 522 -14.96 18.34 4.58
N ALA A 523 -13.86 17.71 4.14
CA ALA A 523 -12.57 18.37 3.96
C ALA A 523 -12.64 19.41 2.84
N LEU A 524 -13.29 19.06 1.72
CA LEU A 524 -13.58 19.95 0.61
C LEU A 524 -14.53 21.09 1.02
N ALA A 525 -15.56 20.79 1.81
CA ALA A 525 -16.46 21.81 2.37
C ALA A 525 -15.76 22.77 3.35
N GLU A 526 -14.80 22.31 4.15
CA GLU A 526 -13.98 23.16 5.01
C GLU A 526 -12.95 23.99 4.20
N TRP A 527 -12.43 23.43 3.10
CA TRP A 527 -11.51 24.12 2.18
C TRP A 527 -12.19 25.18 1.31
N GLY A 528 -13.50 25.05 1.05
CA GLY A 528 -14.29 26.05 0.32
C GLY A 528 -14.01 26.15 -1.19
N ARG A 529 -13.30 25.17 -1.76
CA ARG A 529 -13.03 25.05 -3.21
C ARG A 529 -13.75 23.83 -3.79
N PRO A 530 -14.15 23.84 -5.08
CA PRO A 530 -14.73 22.67 -5.73
C PRO A 530 -13.74 21.49 -5.75
N ALA A 531 -14.28 20.27 -5.72
CA ALA A 531 -13.48 19.04 -5.72
C ALA A 531 -12.54 18.91 -6.92
N SER A 532 -12.92 19.48 -8.06
CA SER A 532 -12.10 19.56 -9.28
C SER A 532 -10.80 20.35 -9.12
N ASP A 533 -10.62 21.16 -8.08
CA ASP A 533 -9.34 21.82 -7.77
C ASP A 533 -8.32 20.90 -7.07
N VAL A 534 -8.72 19.72 -6.60
CA VAL A 534 -7.79 18.68 -6.14
C VAL A 534 -7.00 18.16 -7.35
N THR A 535 -5.68 18.28 -7.30
CA THR A 535 -4.79 17.77 -8.36
C THR A 535 -4.14 16.44 -8.00
N HIS A 536 -4.13 16.08 -6.71
CA HIS A 536 -3.55 14.83 -6.23
C HIS A 536 -4.41 14.19 -5.13
N LEU A 537 -4.54 12.86 -5.15
CA LEU A 537 -5.25 12.07 -4.15
C LEU A 537 -4.33 11.00 -3.56
N VAL A 538 -4.13 11.03 -2.25
CA VAL A 538 -3.46 9.97 -1.49
C VAL A 538 -4.51 9.26 -0.65
N LEU A 539 -4.87 8.03 -1.02
CA LEU A 539 -5.79 7.18 -0.24
C LEU A 539 -5.00 6.08 0.48
N ALA A 540 -5.20 5.94 1.78
CA ALA A 540 -4.65 4.86 2.59
C ALA A 540 -5.75 3.93 3.13
N THR A 541 -5.55 2.61 3.01
CA THR A 541 -6.42 1.60 3.61
C THR A 541 -5.70 0.26 3.82
N TYR A 542 -6.11 -0.47 4.85
CA TYR A 542 -5.85 -1.90 5.05
C TYR A 542 -6.99 -2.78 4.49
N SER A 543 -8.03 -2.18 3.91
CA SER A 543 -9.32 -2.83 3.63
C SER A 543 -9.55 -3.00 2.12
N GLY A 544 -9.66 -4.25 1.67
CA GLY A 544 -9.93 -4.62 0.28
C GLY A 544 -8.67 -4.90 -0.56
N ALA A 545 -8.84 -5.65 -1.65
CA ALA A 545 -7.77 -6.01 -2.59
C ALA A 545 -8.30 -6.02 -4.03
N HIS A 546 -8.37 -4.83 -4.64
CA HIS A 546 -9.04 -4.59 -5.92
C HIS A 546 -8.15 -3.79 -6.88
N MET A 547 -8.27 -4.10 -8.17
CA MET A 547 -7.76 -3.30 -9.28
C MET A 547 -8.89 -3.03 -10.29
N PRO A 548 -9.16 -1.76 -10.69
CA PRO A 548 -8.62 -0.53 -10.11
C PRO A 548 -8.92 -0.40 -8.61
N GLY A 549 -8.10 0.38 -7.91
CA GLY A 549 -8.20 0.54 -6.46
C GLY A 549 -9.37 1.44 -6.02
N ALA A 550 -9.58 1.49 -4.70
CA ALA A 550 -10.59 2.34 -4.08
C ALA A 550 -10.35 3.85 -4.34
N ASP A 551 -9.12 4.24 -4.70
CA ASP A 551 -8.73 5.60 -5.09
C ASP A 551 -9.45 6.07 -6.35
N LEU A 552 -9.66 5.20 -7.36
CA LEU A 552 -10.40 5.56 -8.56
C LEU A 552 -11.88 5.78 -8.24
N ARG A 553 -12.49 4.84 -7.51
CA ARG A 553 -13.91 4.98 -7.16
C ARG A 553 -14.16 6.21 -6.27
N LEU A 554 -13.23 6.52 -5.38
CA LEU A 554 -13.21 7.75 -4.60
C LEU A 554 -13.10 9.00 -5.51
N ALA A 555 -12.21 9.00 -6.50
CA ALA A 555 -12.08 10.11 -7.45
C ALA A 555 -13.38 10.35 -8.25
N SER A 556 -14.02 9.27 -8.73
CA SER A 556 -15.32 9.34 -9.41
C SER A 556 -16.44 9.85 -8.48
N LEU A 557 -16.51 9.38 -7.22
CA LEU A 557 -17.51 9.81 -6.23
C LEU A 557 -17.37 11.28 -5.84
N LEU A 558 -16.16 11.85 -5.90
CA LEU A 558 -15.89 13.26 -5.60
C LEU A 558 -15.97 14.18 -6.82
N GLY A 559 -16.04 13.64 -8.05
CA GLY A 559 -15.99 14.44 -9.27
C GLY A 559 -14.63 15.11 -9.48
N LEU A 560 -13.54 14.42 -9.18
CA LEU A 560 -12.18 14.92 -9.45
C LEU A 560 -11.93 14.99 -10.97
N ARG A 561 -10.98 15.83 -11.41
CA ARG A 561 -10.53 15.85 -12.82
C ARG A 561 -9.93 14.50 -13.22
N ARG A 562 -10.06 14.13 -14.50
CA ARG A 562 -9.42 12.91 -15.06
C ARG A 562 -7.91 12.84 -14.81
N SER A 563 -7.26 14.01 -14.73
CA SER A 563 -5.84 14.23 -14.55
C SER A 563 -5.43 14.44 -13.07
N ALA A 564 -6.34 14.20 -12.12
CA ALA A 564 -6.00 14.18 -10.70
C ALA A 564 -5.19 12.92 -10.35
N GLN A 565 -3.90 13.09 -10.06
CA GLN A 565 -2.98 11.97 -9.87
C GLN A 565 -3.26 11.20 -8.57
N ARG A 566 -3.28 9.87 -8.62
CA ARG A 566 -3.64 9.02 -7.49
C ARG A 566 -2.45 8.21 -7.00
N THR A 567 -2.38 8.05 -5.67
CA THR A 567 -1.40 7.20 -4.99
C THR A 567 -2.12 6.39 -3.90
N MET A 568 -2.09 5.06 -4.03
CA MET A 568 -2.95 4.16 -3.27
C MET A 568 -2.13 3.33 -2.27
N LEU A 569 -2.13 3.72 -1.00
CA LEU A 569 -1.35 3.09 0.05
C LEU A 569 -2.12 1.95 0.73
N TYR A 570 -2.03 0.75 0.15
CA TYR A 570 -2.55 -0.49 0.73
C TYR A 570 -1.63 -1.07 1.83
N LEU A 571 -2.18 -1.95 2.68
CA LEU A 571 -1.49 -2.83 3.65
C LEU A 571 -0.64 -2.17 4.77
N GLY A 572 -0.33 -0.86 4.72
CA GLY A 572 0.47 -0.16 5.73
C GLY A 572 -0.13 -0.10 7.15
N GLY A 573 -1.42 -0.44 7.30
CA GLY A 573 -2.10 -0.60 8.59
C GLY A 573 -2.01 0.63 9.49
N CYS A 574 -1.67 0.41 10.78
CA CYS A 574 -1.68 1.44 11.82
C CYS A 574 -0.72 2.64 11.58
N ALA A 575 0.31 2.46 10.73
CA ALA A 575 1.22 3.56 10.33
C ALA A 575 0.78 4.27 9.04
N ALA A 576 -0.19 3.74 8.28
CA ALA A 576 -0.50 4.20 6.92
C ALA A 576 -0.94 5.67 6.84
N GLY A 577 -1.59 6.20 7.87
CA GLY A 577 -1.95 7.62 7.92
C GLY A 577 -0.74 8.55 8.09
N SER A 578 0.33 8.09 8.71
CA SER A 578 1.60 8.82 8.79
C SER A 578 2.35 8.78 7.45
N ALA A 579 2.42 7.60 6.82
CA ALA A 579 3.02 7.45 5.48
C ALA A 579 2.25 8.23 4.41
N ALA A 580 0.92 8.29 4.49
CA ALA A 580 0.08 9.09 3.59
C ALA A 580 0.34 10.59 3.71
N LEU A 581 0.54 11.10 4.93
CA LEU A 581 0.91 12.50 5.15
C LEU A 581 2.35 12.81 4.70
N ARG A 582 3.29 11.84 4.83
CA ARG A 582 4.64 11.93 4.25
C ARG A 582 4.57 12.07 2.72
N VAL A 583 3.98 11.10 2.03
CA VAL A 583 3.80 11.14 0.57
C VAL A 583 3.07 12.42 0.12
N ALA A 584 2.04 12.85 0.83
CA ALA A 584 1.31 14.08 0.49
C ALA A 584 2.11 15.37 0.70
N ARG A 585 3.00 15.41 1.71
CA ARG A 585 3.97 16.49 1.89
C ARG A 585 4.93 16.52 0.70
N ASP A 586 5.56 15.40 0.40
CA ASP A 586 6.63 15.32 -0.60
C ASP A 586 6.08 15.72 -1.99
N VAL A 587 4.91 15.21 -2.37
CA VAL A 587 4.15 15.65 -3.56
C VAL A 587 3.88 17.17 -3.55
N ALA A 588 3.34 17.72 -2.45
CA ALA A 588 3.03 19.15 -2.34
C ALA A 588 4.28 20.05 -2.33
N GLU A 589 5.43 19.51 -1.91
CA GLU A 589 6.69 20.22 -1.81
C GLU A 589 7.42 20.33 -3.16
N ASN A 590 7.24 19.37 -4.09
CA ASN A 590 7.92 19.38 -5.39
C ASN A 590 7.05 19.84 -6.56
N ASN A 591 5.72 19.79 -6.44
CA ASN A 591 4.80 20.03 -7.56
C ASN A 591 4.11 21.41 -7.43
N PRO A 592 4.50 22.43 -8.23
CA PRO A 592 3.88 23.75 -8.20
C PRO A 592 2.36 23.70 -8.42
N GLY A 593 1.62 24.46 -7.63
CA GLY A 593 0.15 24.46 -7.66
C GLY A 593 -0.53 23.23 -7.05
N ALA A 594 0.20 22.22 -6.54
CA ALA A 594 -0.39 20.98 -6.06
C ALA A 594 -1.43 21.18 -4.95
N ARG A 595 -2.54 20.44 -5.06
CA ARG A 595 -3.64 20.40 -4.11
C ARG A 595 -3.92 18.95 -3.76
N VAL A 596 -3.34 18.51 -2.64
CA VAL A 596 -3.32 17.10 -2.24
C VAL A 596 -4.43 16.80 -1.24
N LEU A 597 -5.37 15.95 -1.64
CA LEU A 597 -6.39 15.38 -0.76
C LEU A 597 -5.84 14.10 -0.13
N VAL A 598 -5.76 14.05 1.20
CA VAL A 598 -5.37 12.85 1.94
C VAL A 598 -6.60 12.20 2.56
N ALA A 599 -6.83 10.93 2.23
CA ALA A 599 -7.94 10.14 2.74
C ALA A 599 -7.43 8.87 3.45
N CYS A 600 -8.08 8.50 4.54
CA CYS A 600 -7.81 7.25 5.26
C CYS A 600 -9.14 6.54 5.58
N ALA A 601 -9.31 5.32 5.09
CA ALA A 601 -10.60 4.62 5.13
C ALA A 601 -10.43 3.13 5.47
N ASP A 602 -10.37 2.83 6.77
CA ASP A 602 -10.31 1.46 7.27
C ASP A 602 -11.69 0.95 7.74
N LEU A 603 -11.98 -0.32 7.43
CA LEU A 603 -13.22 -1.02 7.78
C LEU A 603 -12.93 -2.31 8.55
N SER A 604 -13.46 -2.41 9.76
CA SER A 604 -13.32 -3.57 10.64
C SER A 604 -13.90 -4.88 10.08
N LEU A 605 -14.68 -4.84 9.00
CA LEU A 605 -15.22 -6.01 8.30
C LEU A 605 -14.14 -7.01 7.85
N VAL A 606 -12.94 -6.54 7.49
CA VAL A 606 -11.82 -7.42 7.10
C VAL A 606 -11.27 -8.23 8.28
N LEU A 607 -11.48 -7.76 9.52
CA LEU A 607 -11.07 -8.41 10.76
C LEU A 607 -12.23 -9.04 11.54
N PHE A 608 -13.48 -8.82 11.12
CA PHE A 608 -14.67 -9.23 11.89
C PHE A 608 -14.94 -10.73 11.76
N ARG A 609 -14.98 -11.46 12.88
CA ARG A 609 -15.33 -12.88 12.95
C ARG A 609 -16.14 -13.18 14.20
N ALA A 610 -16.93 -14.26 14.17
CA ALA A 610 -17.51 -14.84 15.38
C ALA A 610 -16.45 -15.31 16.38
N PRO A 611 -16.76 -15.29 17.68
CA PRO A 611 -15.85 -15.78 18.72
C PRO A 611 -15.68 -17.31 18.65
N GLY A 612 -14.53 -17.82 19.08
CA GLY A 612 -14.30 -19.24 19.31
C GLY A 612 -13.70 -19.46 20.70
N GLU A 613 -13.94 -20.61 21.33
CA GLU A 613 -13.42 -20.86 22.69
C GLU A 613 -11.87 -20.92 22.72
N ASP A 614 -11.26 -21.52 21.70
CA ASP A 614 -9.79 -21.66 21.57
C ASP A 614 -9.07 -20.45 20.96
N ASP A 615 -9.82 -19.49 20.42
CA ASP A 615 -9.31 -18.25 19.82
C ASP A 615 -9.64 -17.00 20.67
N PRO A 616 -8.90 -16.77 21.78
CA PRO A 616 -9.03 -15.56 22.56
C PRO A 616 -8.36 -14.34 21.90
N ALA A 617 -7.65 -14.51 20.78
CA ALA A 617 -7.04 -13.39 20.05
C ALA A 617 -8.10 -12.59 19.29
N THR A 618 -9.05 -13.28 18.64
CA THR A 618 -10.24 -12.65 18.05
C THR A 618 -10.99 -11.79 19.06
N LEU A 619 -11.17 -12.24 20.32
CA LEU A 619 -11.81 -11.42 21.36
C LEU A 619 -11.04 -10.11 21.64
N VAL A 620 -9.71 -10.15 21.73
CA VAL A 620 -8.89 -8.94 21.94
C VAL A 620 -8.94 -8.01 20.72
N MET A 621 -8.92 -8.57 19.51
CA MET A 621 -9.04 -7.79 18.27
C MET A 621 -10.41 -7.10 18.16
N GLN A 622 -11.51 -7.84 18.32
CA GLN A 622 -12.86 -7.23 18.38
C GLN A 622 -12.98 -6.23 19.53
N ALA A 623 -12.22 -6.39 20.61
CA ALA A 623 -12.14 -5.46 21.74
C ALA A 623 -11.24 -4.23 21.52
N LEU A 624 -10.74 -3.91 20.32
CA LEU A 624 -9.91 -2.71 20.07
C LEU A 624 -10.37 -1.71 18.98
N PHE A 625 -11.14 -2.09 17.95
CA PHE A 625 -11.40 -1.20 16.77
C PHE A 625 -12.80 -0.53 16.70
N GLY A 626 -12.93 0.63 16.01
CA GLY A 626 -14.18 1.37 15.69
C GLY A 626 -13.99 2.81 15.12
N ARG A 627 -14.98 3.44 14.44
CA ARG A 627 -14.91 4.80 13.78
C ARG A 627 -16.18 5.73 13.78
N ARG A 628 -16.10 6.97 14.30
CA ARG A 628 -17.22 7.94 14.57
C ARG A 628 -18.01 8.59 13.38
N HIS A 629 -19.32 8.92 13.59
CA HIS A 629 -19.96 10.29 13.47
C HIS A 629 -21.45 10.34 13.96
N ARG A 630 -22.15 11.47 13.76
CA ARG A 630 -23.40 11.91 14.39
C ARG A 630 -24.25 12.86 13.51
N GLY A 631 -25.58 12.67 13.52
CA GLY A 631 -26.54 13.78 13.45
C GLY A 631 -26.81 14.40 14.84
N ARG A 632 -27.40 15.61 14.90
CA ARG A 632 -27.72 16.32 16.16
C ARG A 632 -29.19 16.14 16.57
N ARG A 633 -29.45 15.66 17.78
CA ARG A 633 -30.60 16.10 18.60
C ARG A 633 -30.15 16.41 20.03
N ARG A 634 -30.63 17.53 20.59
CA ARG A 634 -30.42 17.94 21.98
C ARG A 634 -31.54 17.37 22.86
N ARG A 635 -31.21 16.88 24.06
CA ARG A 635 -32.01 17.06 25.30
C ARG A 635 -31.14 16.83 26.54
N ARG A 636 -31.64 17.24 27.71
CA ARG A 636 -30.89 17.41 28.97
C ARG A 636 -31.04 16.18 29.90
N ALA A 637 -30.03 15.90 30.72
CA ALA A 637 -30.21 15.23 32.02
C ALA A 637 -30.61 16.28 33.08
N PRO A 638 -31.30 15.90 34.18
CA PRO A 638 -30.69 15.27 35.37
C PRO A 638 -31.45 13.97 35.79
N ALA A 639 -30.88 12.95 36.44
CA ALA A 639 -29.97 12.81 37.59
C ALA A 639 -30.68 12.76 38.96
N LEU A 640 -30.49 11.64 39.71
CA LEU A 640 -30.55 11.42 41.17
C LEU A 640 -30.15 9.94 41.45
N ARG A 641 -30.00 9.45 42.68
CA ARG A 641 -28.93 9.65 43.72
C ARG A 641 -29.10 8.56 44.80
N ASP A 642 -28.06 8.27 45.60
CA ASP A 642 -28.10 7.56 46.91
C ASP A 642 -28.49 6.04 46.89
N ARG A 643 -28.12 5.14 47.84
CA ARG A 643 -27.10 5.11 48.93
C ARG A 643 -26.89 3.70 49.57
N VAL A 644 -25.66 3.47 50.11
CA VAL A 644 -25.31 2.73 51.38
C VAL A 644 -25.51 1.20 51.52
N GLY A 645 -24.57 0.55 52.26
CA GLY A 645 -24.67 -0.81 52.84
C GLY A 645 -23.50 -1.75 52.47
N LEU A 646 -22.27 -1.71 53.02
CA LEU A 646 -21.74 -1.90 54.40
C LEU A 646 -21.75 -3.35 54.98
N ALA A 647 -20.55 -3.79 55.42
CA ALA A 647 -20.23 -4.94 56.30
C ALA A 647 -20.44 -6.38 55.71
N ASP A 648 -19.73 -7.44 56.13
CA ASP A 648 -18.54 -7.59 57.00
C ASP A 648 -17.76 -8.90 56.71
N GLY A 649 -16.55 -9.05 57.28
CA GLY A 649 -16.02 -10.30 57.84
C GLY A 649 -15.59 -11.46 56.92
N GLY A 650 -14.31 -11.87 56.98
CA GLY A 650 -13.86 -13.15 56.41
C GLY A 650 -12.35 -13.37 56.33
N THR A 651 -11.71 -13.88 57.40
CA THR A 651 -10.28 -14.23 57.38
C THR A 651 -10.03 -15.74 57.23
N ARG A 652 -9.10 -16.11 56.33
CA ARG A 652 -8.09 -17.20 56.42
C ARG A 652 -7.38 -17.31 55.05
N GLN A 653 -6.08 -17.06 54.92
CA GLN A 653 -4.88 -17.73 55.45
C GLN A 653 -4.28 -18.71 54.43
N ARG A 654 -2.95 -18.64 54.23
CA ARG A 654 -2.21 -19.34 53.17
C ARG A 654 -1.99 -20.83 53.47
N GLU A 655 -1.99 -21.65 52.42
CA GLU A 655 -1.10 -22.82 52.32
C GLU A 655 -0.07 -22.59 51.19
N ARG A 656 1.12 -23.20 51.29
CA ARG A 656 2.20 -23.15 50.29
C ARG A 656 2.77 -24.55 50.07
N ARG A 657 2.55 -25.13 48.88
CA ARG A 657 3.27 -26.32 48.39
C ARG A 657 3.74 -26.03 46.96
N ARG A 658 4.99 -25.57 46.82
CA ARG A 658 6.20 -26.36 46.51
C ARG A 658 6.12 -27.04 45.13
N TRP A 659 6.93 -26.51 44.22
CA TRP A 659 7.14 -26.99 42.86
C TRP A 659 8.08 -28.20 42.84
N ALA A 660 7.89 -29.13 41.90
CA ALA A 660 8.86 -30.18 41.56
C ALA A 660 8.78 -30.47 40.05
N PRO A 661 9.89 -30.43 39.29
CA PRO A 661 9.84 -30.55 37.83
C PRO A 661 9.93 -32.01 37.34
N ARG A 662 9.28 -32.31 36.22
CA ARG A 662 9.58 -33.49 35.39
C ARG A 662 9.74 -33.08 33.92
N ARG A 663 10.78 -33.64 33.27
CA ARG A 663 11.05 -33.48 31.83
C ARG A 663 10.28 -34.55 31.05
N GLY A 664 9.78 -34.22 29.86
CA GLY A 664 9.11 -35.18 28.97
C GLY A 664 8.85 -34.61 27.57
N ARG A 665 9.63 -35.11 26.59
CA ARG A 665 9.62 -34.96 25.12
C ARG A 665 8.46 -34.21 24.43
N PRO A 666 8.72 -33.45 23.34
CA PRO A 666 7.67 -32.81 22.55
C PRO A 666 6.79 -33.87 21.85
N ARG A 667 5.48 -33.58 21.77
CA ARG A 667 4.58 -34.20 20.79
C ARG A 667 4.43 -33.25 19.61
N VAL A 668 4.49 -33.80 18.39
CA VAL A 668 3.92 -33.14 17.21
C VAL A 668 2.40 -33.25 17.31
N LEU A 669 1.69 -32.18 16.95
CA LEU A 669 0.26 -32.18 16.69
C LEU A 669 0.05 -31.59 15.28
N PRO A 670 -0.90 -32.10 14.49
CA PRO A 670 -1.27 -31.47 13.23
C PRO A 670 -1.88 -30.09 13.51
N LEU A 671 -1.74 -29.18 12.55
CA LEU A 671 -2.52 -27.95 12.49
C LEU A 671 -3.66 -28.18 11.48
N GLU A 672 -4.87 -27.88 11.90
CA GLU A 672 -6.06 -27.95 11.04
C GLU A 672 -6.04 -26.82 10.00
N GLU A 673 -6.78 -27.05 8.91
CA GLU A 673 -6.83 -26.20 7.72
C GLU A 673 -7.83 -25.02 7.89
N ASP A 674 -8.00 -24.20 6.85
CA ASP A 674 -8.98 -23.10 6.74
C ASP A 674 -8.95 -22.00 7.82
N ALA A 675 -7.96 -21.09 7.73
CA ALA A 675 -7.91 -19.87 8.55
C ALA A 675 -7.24 -18.65 7.86
N GLY A 676 -7.74 -18.24 6.68
CA GLY A 676 -7.21 -17.07 5.96
C GLY A 676 -7.15 -15.78 6.79
N PHE A 677 -6.20 -14.87 6.49
CA PHE A 677 -5.99 -13.58 7.18
C PHE A 677 -5.92 -13.62 8.73
N GLY A 678 -5.37 -14.70 9.30
CA GLY A 678 -5.17 -14.85 10.74
C GLY A 678 -4.08 -13.93 11.32
N ALA A 679 -4.46 -12.72 11.76
CA ALA A 679 -3.60 -11.81 12.54
C ALA A 679 -3.34 -12.33 13.98
N SER A 680 -2.72 -13.50 14.10
CA SER A 680 -2.50 -14.22 15.35
C SER A 680 -1.14 -13.88 15.98
N PRO A 681 -1.09 -13.20 17.15
CA PRO A 681 0.15 -13.01 17.89
C PRO A 681 0.60 -14.35 18.49
N ARG A 682 1.45 -15.09 17.75
CA ARG A 682 1.94 -16.41 18.16
C ARG A 682 2.49 -16.40 19.59
N ARG A 683 1.99 -17.32 20.44
CA ARG A 683 2.48 -17.51 21.81
C ARG A 683 3.95 -17.92 21.77
N GLY A 684 4.84 -16.98 22.10
CA GLY A 684 6.28 -17.17 21.97
C GLY A 684 7.11 -15.90 21.97
N MET A 685 6.51 -14.72 21.82
CA MET A 685 7.23 -13.45 22.01
C MET A 685 7.95 -13.40 23.37
N PRO A 686 9.28 -13.15 23.40
CA PRO A 686 9.95 -12.79 24.63
C PRO A 686 9.38 -11.47 25.14
N ALA A 687 8.88 -11.42 26.38
CA ALA A 687 8.58 -10.15 27.03
C ALA A 687 9.85 -9.28 27.03
N GLY A 688 9.74 -8.03 26.54
CA GLY A 688 10.81 -7.21 25.95
C GLY A 688 12.06 -6.88 26.79
N ARG A 689 12.77 -7.89 27.27
CA ARG A 689 14.07 -7.82 27.96
C ARG A 689 15.20 -8.00 26.95
N GLY A 690 15.25 -7.11 25.96
CA GLY A 690 16.21 -7.14 24.85
C GLY A 690 16.58 -5.74 24.34
N LEU A 691 15.63 -4.80 24.38
CA LEU A 691 15.91 -3.36 24.28
C LEU A 691 16.55 -2.87 25.58
N ALA A 692 17.80 -3.28 25.82
CA ALA A 692 18.70 -2.59 26.72
C ALA A 692 18.99 -1.21 26.11
N ALA A 693 18.16 -0.23 26.44
CA ALA A 693 18.22 1.10 25.87
C ALA A 693 19.61 1.70 26.07
N ARG A 694 20.38 1.86 24.97
CA ARG A 694 21.56 2.72 24.97
C ARG A 694 21.08 4.09 25.48
N PRO A 695 21.66 4.66 26.56
CA PRO A 695 21.12 5.87 27.13
C PRO A 695 21.17 7.03 26.12
N TRP A 696 20.00 7.44 25.62
CA TRP A 696 19.88 8.63 24.78
C TRP A 696 20.49 9.81 25.55
N ARG A 697 21.64 10.31 25.07
CA ARG A 697 22.46 11.29 25.80
C ARG A 697 21.63 12.55 26.05
N ARG A 698 21.23 12.77 27.31
CA ARG A 698 20.41 13.90 27.76
C ARG A 698 21.11 15.25 27.53
N ARG A 699 21.06 15.79 26.31
CA ARG A 699 21.20 17.23 26.09
C ARG A 699 19.93 17.91 26.60
N ARG A 700 20.01 18.55 27.77
CA ARG A 700 18.90 19.30 28.38
C ARG A 700 18.64 20.61 27.62
N GLY A 701 17.92 20.52 26.51
CA GLY A 701 17.18 21.64 25.91
C GLY A 701 15.73 21.21 25.79
N ARG A 702 14.85 21.66 26.70
CA ARG A 702 13.44 21.22 26.74
C ARG A 702 12.60 22.01 25.74
N LEU A 703 12.81 21.76 24.44
CA LEU A 703 11.93 22.24 23.37
C LEU A 703 10.50 21.78 23.67
N GLU A 704 9.58 22.73 23.87
CA GLU A 704 8.24 22.45 24.37
C GLU A 704 7.30 21.99 23.25
N MET A 705 7.51 20.76 22.77
CA MET A 705 6.75 20.19 21.67
C MET A 705 5.38 19.65 22.10
N PHE A 706 4.42 19.67 21.17
CA PHE A 706 3.19 18.86 21.24
C PHE A 706 3.42 17.47 20.61
N TRP A 707 2.57 16.50 20.91
CA TRP A 707 2.77 15.11 20.48
C TRP A 707 1.51 14.51 19.87
N ALA A 708 1.64 13.93 18.67
CA ALA A 708 0.60 13.23 17.94
C ALA A 708 0.99 11.75 17.80
N VAL A 709 0.68 10.93 18.82
CA VAL A 709 1.10 9.51 18.88
C VAL A 709 -0.04 8.58 18.47
N HIS A 710 0.26 7.53 17.70
CA HIS A 710 -0.72 6.53 17.28
C HIS A 710 -1.38 5.81 18.47
N PRO A 711 -2.72 5.89 18.61
CA PRO A 711 -3.47 5.24 19.68
C PRO A 711 -3.71 3.75 19.39
N GLY A 712 -2.65 2.96 19.30
CA GLY A 712 -2.74 1.52 19.02
C GLY A 712 -3.43 0.70 20.12
N GLY A 713 -3.36 1.21 21.35
CA GLY A 713 -3.95 0.67 22.58
C GLY A 713 -3.30 1.33 23.80
N PRO A 714 -3.81 1.12 25.03
CA PRO A 714 -3.29 1.80 26.22
C PRO A 714 -1.79 1.55 26.42
N ALA A 715 -1.37 0.28 26.41
CA ALA A 715 0.03 -0.13 26.60
C ALA A 715 1.01 0.44 25.56
N ILE A 716 0.54 0.85 24.38
CA ILE A 716 1.37 1.54 23.37
C ILE A 716 1.63 2.98 23.82
N LEU A 717 0.58 3.69 24.25
CA LEU A 717 0.70 5.06 24.75
C LEU A 717 1.50 5.09 26.07
N ASP A 718 1.24 4.17 26.98
CA ASP A 718 1.98 4.02 28.25
C ASP A 718 3.47 3.71 27.99
N GLY A 719 3.78 2.89 26.98
CA GLY A 719 5.14 2.57 26.57
C GLY A 719 5.89 3.76 25.96
N VAL A 720 5.21 4.60 25.18
CA VAL A 720 5.79 5.86 24.64
C VAL A 720 5.98 6.90 25.74
N GLU A 721 5.00 7.06 26.64
CA GLU A 721 5.04 7.98 27.79
C GLU A 721 6.25 7.68 28.69
N ALA A 722 6.39 6.42 29.12
CA ALA A 722 7.50 5.97 29.95
C ALA A 722 8.84 5.95 29.20
N GLY A 723 8.84 5.54 27.93
CA GLY A 723 10.07 5.42 27.12
C GLY A 723 10.71 6.77 26.77
N LEU A 724 9.90 7.81 26.57
CA LEU A 724 10.36 9.18 26.28
C LEU A 724 10.33 10.12 27.50
N ALA A 725 9.82 9.65 28.64
CA ALA A 725 9.58 10.45 29.86
C ALA A 725 8.75 11.71 29.59
N LEU A 726 7.60 11.52 28.95
CA LEU A 726 6.61 12.58 28.70
C LEU A 726 5.73 12.80 29.94
N GLU A 727 5.31 14.04 30.17
CA GLU A 727 4.22 14.33 31.10
C GLU A 727 2.90 13.80 30.50
N PRO A 728 1.97 13.19 31.26
CA PRO A 728 0.78 12.51 30.71
C PRO A 728 -0.12 13.40 29.83
N GLU A 729 -0.12 14.71 30.07
CA GLU A 729 -0.85 15.72 29.30
C GLU A 729 -0.40 15.75 27.84
N LYS A 730 0.88 15.44 27.55
CA LYS A 730 1.41 15.41 26.19
C LYS A 730 0.79 14.32 25.33
N LEU A 731 0.18 13.29 25.93
CA LEU A 731 -0.58 12.24 25.22
C LEU A 731 -2.10 12.41 25.35
N ALA A 732 -2.60 13.53 25.90
CA ALA A 732 -4.02 13.72 26.17
C ALA A 732 -4.91 13.59 24.92
N ALA A 733 -4.50 14.17 23.78
CA ALA A 733 -5.20 14.03 22.50
C ALA A 733 -5.26 12.57 22.03
N SER A 734 -4.12 11.86 21.97
CA SER A 734 -4.06 10.43 21.63
C SER A 734 -4.90 9.55 22.57
N ARG A 735 -4.81 9.78 23.88
CA ARG A 735 -5.62 9.07 24.90
C ARG A 735 -7.11 9.43 24.80
N ARG A 736 -7.49 10.61 24.28
CA ARG A 736 -8.90 10.97 23.99
C ARG A 736 -9.41 10.28 22.73
N VAL A 737 -8.62 10.26 21.64
CA VAL A 737 -8.97 9.54 20.40
C VAL A 737 -9.17 8.06 20.67
N LEU A 738 -8.24 7.41 21.39
CA LEU A 738 -8.39 6.02 21.82
C LEU A 738 -9.70 5.78 22.58
N ARG A 739 -9.99 6.63 23.56
CA ARG A 739 -11.19 6.50 24.41
C ARG A 739 -12.49 6.72 23.67
N GLU A 740 -12.58 7.74 22.82
CA GLU A 740 -13.85 8.13 22.20
C GLU A 740 -14.16 7.34 20.91
N TYR A 741 -13.15 6.71 20.29
CA TYR A 741 -13.28 6.03 19.00
C TYR A 741 -12.75 4.58 18.95
N GLY A 742 -11.76 4.24 19.78
CA GLY A 742 -10.96 3.02 19.63
C GLY A 742 -9.79 3.20 18.66
N ASN A 743 -9.15 2.09 18.29
CA ASN A 743 -8.14 2.08 17.24
C ASN A 743 -8.85 2.14 15.86
N MET A 744 -8.45 3.09 15.02
CA MET A 744 -8.95 3.29 13.65
C MET A 744 -7.89 2.93 12.59
N SER A 745 -6.91 2.10 12.93
CA SER A 745 -5.74 1.83 12.09
C SER A 745 -5.06 3.16 11.69
N GLY A 746 -4.51 3.31 10.48
CA GLY A 746 -3.81 4.53 10.04
C GLY A 746 -4.66 5.79 10.14
N ALA A 747 -5.97 5.69 9.93
CA ALA A 747 -6.89 6.83 10.05
C ALA A 747 -6.87 7.48 11.45
N SER A 748 -6.46 6.75 12.50
CA SER A 748 -6.32 7.29 13.86
C SER A 748 -5.46 8.55 13.92
N MET A 749 -4.42 8.66 13.09
CA MET A 749 -3.52 9.81 13.08
C MET A 749 -4.24 11.10 12.68
N ILE A 750 -5.14 11.02 11.68
CA ILE A 750 -5.94 12.16 11.22
C ILE A 750 -6.89 12.63 12.34
N PHE A 751 -7.44 11.71 13.14
CA PHE A 751 -8.26 12.05 14.31
C PHE A 751 -7.44 12.67 15.46
N VAL A 752 -6.17 12.30 15.64
CA VAL A 752 -5.28 12.94 16.64
C VAL A 752 -4.93 14.37 16.21
N LEU A 753 -4.69 14.61 14.92
CA LEU A 753 -4.47 15.95 14.38
C LEU A 753 -5.74 16.81 14.42
N ASP A 754 -6.91 16.24 14.10
CA ASP A 754 -8.21 16.90 14.22
C ASP A 754 -8.57 17.28 15.68
N GLU A 755 -8.03 16.55 16.66
CA GLU A 755 -8.16 16.92 18.08
C GLU A 755 -7.14 17.98 18.50
N LEU A 756 -5.87 17.84 18.10
CA LEU A 756 -4.82 18.81 18.42
C LEU A 756 -5.09 20.20 17.81
N ARG A 757 -5.73 20.31 16.65
CA ARG A 757 -6.15 21.61 16.07
C ARG A 757 -7.24 22.34 16.87
N ARG A 758 -7.72 21.76 17.98
CA ARG A 758 -8.64 22.38 18.95
C ARG A 758 -7.92 22.90 20.20
N GLU A 759 -6.61 22.67 20.28
CA GLU A 759 -5.73 23.14 21.36
C GLU A 759 -4.92 24.36 20.88
N GLU A 760 -4.47 25.21 21.81
CA GLU A 760 -3.79 26.49 21.53
C GLU A 760 -2.30 26.27 21.18
N LEU A 761 -2.07 25.84 19.93
CA LEU A 761 -0.78 25.36 19.43
C LEU A 761 -0.02 26.36 18.54
N ASP A 762 -0.54 27.58 18.36
CA ASP A 762 -0.09 28.61 17.40
C ASP A 762 1.44 28.72 17.22
N GLY A 763 1.91 28.38 16.02
CA GLY A 763 3.33 28.40 15.66
C GLY A 763 4.27 27.45 16.41
N ARG A 764 3.78 26.66 17.40
CA ARG A 764 4.56 25.66 18.15
C ARG A 764 5.00 24.52 17.21
N SER A 765 6.10 23.86 17.58
CA SER A 765 6.53 22.61 16.95
C SER A 765 5.93 21.39 17.67
N GLY A 766 5.82 20.28 16.96
CA GLY A 766 5.35 19.01 17.51
C GLY A 766 6.01 17.79 16.86
N VAL A 767 5.76 16.62 17.42
CA VAL A 767 6.23 15.33 16.87
C VAL A 767 5.02 14.43 16.63
N MET A 768 4.87 13.97 15.38
CA MET A 768 3.97 12.86 15.05
C MET A 768 4.74 11.54 15.11
N LEU A 769 4.12 10.50 15.69
CA LEU A 769 4.69 9.16 15.82
C LEU A 769 3.62 8.11 15.46
N GLY A 770 3.74 7.55 14.26
CA GLY A 770 2.98 6.40 13.76
C GLY A 770 3.65 5.07 14.14
N LEU A 771 2.84 4.03 14.40
CA LEU A 771 3.33 2.69 14.74
C LEU A 771 2.58 1.66 13.91
N GLY A 772 3.31 0.77 13.23
CA GLY A 772 2.76 -0.21 12.29
C GLY A 772 3.27 -1.64 12.49
N PRO A 773 2.81 -2.58 11.63
CA PRO A 773 3.31 -3.95 11.61
C PRO A 773 4.83 -4.04 11.57
N GLY A 774 5.39 -5.09 12.16
CA GLY A 774 6.84 -5.30 12.28
C GLY A 774 7.54 -4.35 13.27
N ILE A 775 6.77 -3.59 14.06
CA ILE A 775 7.27 -2.48 14.89
C ILE A 775 7.92 -1.38 14.01
N THR A 776 7.34 -1.15 12.83
CA THR A 776 7.69 0.01 11.98
C THR A 776 7.28 1.29 12.70
N VAL A 777 8.22 2.24 12.85
CA VAL A 777 7.98 3.55 13.47
C VAL A 777 8.09 4.62 12.38
N GLU A 778 7.03 5.40 12.19
CA GLU A 778 6.99 6.55 11.26
C GLU A 778 7.02 7.84 12.10
N THR A 779 7.93 8.77 11.82
CA THR A 779 8.04 10.03 12.58
C THR A 779 8.09 11.25 11.67
N MET A 780 7.31 12.27 11.98
CA MET A 780 7.34 13.57 11.30
C MET A 780 7.37 14.71 12.31
N VAL A 781 8.19 15.73 12.04
CA VAL A 781 8.15 17.00 12.78
C VAL A 781 7.00 17.84 12.24
N LEU A 782 6.13 18.30 13.12
CA LEU A 782 5.00 19.17 12.82
C LEU A 782 5.30 20.61 13.25
N ARG A 783 4.61 21.56 12.63
CA ARG A 783 4.49 22.93 13.11
C ARG A 783 3.03 23.35 12.98
N SER A 784 2.45 23.94 14.02
CA SER A 784 1.14 24.57 13.87
C SER A 784 1.26 25.81 12.98
N ALA A 785 0.21 26.06 12.20
CA ALA A 785 -0.02 27.38 11.61
C ALA A 785 -0.26 28.44 12.71
N ARG A 786 -0.44 29.69 12.28
CA ARG A 786 -1.11 30.76 13.02
C ARG A 786 -2.38 31.15 12.25
#